data_AF-A0A3B0UEG3-F1
#
_entry.id   AF-A0A3B0UEG3-F1
#
_cell.length_a   1.000
_cell.length_b   1.000
_cell.length_c   1.000
_cell.angle_alpha   90.00
_cell.angle_beta   90.00
_cell.angle_gamma   90.00
#
_symmetry.space_group_name_H-M   'P 1'
#
loop_
_entity.id
_entity.type
_entity.pdbx_description
1 polymer ?
#
loop_
_entity_poly.entity_id
_entity_poly.type
_entity_poly.pdbx_seq_one_letter_code
_entity_poly.pdbx_strand_id
1 'polypeptide(L)'
;MATLALSVAGQFAGGLVGGPLGAMAGRALGALAGSAIDSALFGGDTEQATLSTNPFALQGSSQGGAIPKIYGWNRVAGNVIWATNLERQTTQTSGAKGVSKANDDVVEEEFLANFAIGLCEGEVGLLGRIWADGRLLETSEITYRFYKGSSDQAVDPLIELKQGADNVPAFRGLCYLVFEGLPLKQFGNRIPNINVEICRIVGDLEPAIKAITIIPGATEFGYDPETRVRILSPGKTIGENTNLLGQTSDWTISIDQLQALCPNLEHVALVVSWFGDDLRCSTCKIQPRVENATKTVSGTNWIVSGNTRAQAPVVTQYQGGPAYGGTPSDASVLSAIADLKSRGIKVTLYPFVLMDIAESNSLSDPYSGNIGQSAYPWRGRITSDPAPGIVGSPDQSAAMNAQVNSFVGNAAPANFVAASNTINYSGALDWGYQRMILHYAHLAKLAGGVDSILIGSELRGLTWLRNSATGFPFVDKLIDLAADVRSIVGVGTNIFYGADWSEYSGYQPPDAPGDKLFHLDPLWASSNIDAIGIDNYMPISDGRGTGDEPDESIADHPHQLDYLQANIAGGEGYDWYYASQADRMAAIRTPINDGPDNEPWIWRFKDITSWWSNPHHNRVGGVRDPSPTAWVPQSKPIWMSELGCGAVDKGPNTPNVFGDPKSVENALPYFSDGTADALAQRQFLRAHHHWWQAGSPGYDPLNNPASNVYAGQMLDPDRIYVWTWDARPNPAFPNRIDVWSDGKNYQTGHWLTGRLGTLAGDELLSGIAKDFGVTFANVNVAPPQIYGAQINNVTSLRR
;
A
#
# COMPACT_ATOMS: atom_id res chain seq x y z
N MET A 1 -9.80 35.18 -1.67
CA MET A 1 -9.81 34.73 -0.24
C MET A 1 -9.34 35.83 0.70
N ALA A 2 -8.44 36.71 0.25
CA ALA A 2 -7.98 37.86 1.03
C ALA A 2 -9.13 38.83 1.34
N THR A 3 -10.09 39.01 0.42
CA THR A 3 -11.30 39.85 0.64
C THR A 3 -12.09 39.42 1.87
N LEU A 4 -12.34 38.11 2.04
CA LEU A 4 -13.13 37.63 3.18
C LEU A 4 -12.36 37.79 4.49
N ALA A 5 -11.10 37.34 4.54
CA ALA A 5 -10.27 37.43 5.74
C ALA A 5 -10.04 38.88 6.19
N LEU A 6 -9.71 39.78 5.25
CA LEU A 6 -9.49 41.19 5.56
C LEU A 6 -10.78 41.94 5.83
N SER A 7 -11.92 41.55 5.24
CA SER A 7 -13.22 42.13 5.61
C SER A 7 -13.63 41.77 7.04
N VAL A 8 -13.35 40.54 7.50
CA VAL A 8 -13.62 40.09 8.87
C VAL A 8 -12.66 40.77 9.86
N ALA A 9 -11.37 40.82 9.54
CA ALA A 9 -10.38 41.52 10.36
C ALA A 9 -10.66 43.04 10.42
N GLY A 10 -11.02 43.65 9.29
CA GLY A 10 -11.41 45.06 9.20
C GLY A 10 -12.70 45.36 9.97
N GLN A 11 -13.70 44.47 9.92
CA GLN A 11 -14.92 44.58 10.72
C GLN A 11 -14.61 44.56 12.22
N PHE A 12 -13.71 43.67 12.63
CA PHE A 12 -13.30 43.53 14.03
C PHE A 12 -12.52 44.77 14.52
N ALA A 13 -11.51 45.20 13.75
CA ALA A 13 -10.71 46.38 14.09
C ALA A 13 -11.54 47.68 14.08
N GLY A 14 -12.40 47.86 13.07
CA GLY A 14 -13.31 49.00 12.99
C GLY A 14 -14.36 48.99 14.11
N GLY A 15 -14.83 47.81 14.53
CA GLY A 15 -15.75 47.66 15.65
C GLY A 15 -15.14 48.04 17.00
N LEU A 16 -13.86 47.73 17.22
CA LEU A 16 -13.12 48.12 18.42
C LEU A 16 -12.93 49.64 18.55
N VAL A 17 -12.83 50.36 17.43
CA VAL A 17 -12.54 51.81 17.40
C VAL A 17 -13.81 52.66 17.32
N GLY A 18 -14.83 52.22 16.59
CA GLY A 18 -16.00 53.05 16.24
C GLY A 18 -17.36 52.40 16.49
N GLY A 19 -17.43 51.29 17.22
CA GLY A 19 -18.69 50.57 17.48
C GLY A 19 -19.34 50.04 16.20
N PRO A 20 -20.67 49.89 16.14
CA PRO A 20 -21.36 49.26 15.00
C PRO A 20 -21.12 49.95 13.65
N LEU A 21 -21.01 51.28 13.64
CA LEU A 21 -20.72 52.07 12.43
C LEU A 21 -19.25 51.92 12.01
N GLY A 22 -18.32 51.88 12.98
CA GLY A 22 -16.91 51.58 12.73
C GLY A 22 -16.70 50.16 12.21
N ALA A 23 -17.46 49.18 12.67
CA ALA A 23 -17.42 47.81 12.17
C ALA A 23 -17.88 47.72 10.71
N MET A 24 -18.92 48.47 10.32
CA MET A 24 -19.36 48.54 8.92
C MET A 24 -18.30 49.21 8.02
N ALA A 25 -17.74 50.34 8.45
CA ALA A 25 -16.70 51.04 7.71
C ALA A 25 -15.41 50.22 7.59
N GLY A 26 -15.00 49.57 8.69
CA GLY A 26 -13.83 48.70 8.74
C GLY A 26 -14.00 47.44 7.88
N ARG A 27 -15.20 46.87 7.82
CA ARG A 27 -15.52 45.76 6.90
C ARG A 27 -15.40 46.19 5.45
N ALA A 28 -15.91 47.37 5.10
CA ALA A 28 -15.83 47.91 3.74
C ALA A 28 -14.38 48.19 3.32
N LEU A 29 -13.58 48.80 4.21
CA LEU A 29 -12.16 49.06 3.97
C LEU A 29 -11.34 47.76 3.88
N GLY A 30 -11.62 46.79 4.74
CA GLY A 30 -10.99 45.47 4.69
C GLY A 30 -11.34 44.68 3.43
N ALA A 31 -12.59 44.80 2.96
CA ALA A 31 -13.02 44.21 1.69
C ALA A 31 -12.34 44.87 0.48
N LEU A 32 -12.13 46.19 0.50
CA LEU A 32 -11.41 46.90 -0.57
C LEU A 32 -9.91 46.56 -0.62
N ALA A 33 -9.27 46.44 0.54
CA ALA A 33 -7.86 46.02 0.60
C ALA A 33 -7.70 44.56 0.14
N GLY A 34 -8.60 43.68 0.58
CA GLY A 34 -8.59 42.29 0.15
C GLY A 34 -9.00 42.10 -1.32
N SER A 35 -9.86 42.95 -1.88
CA SER A 35 -10.20 42.90 -3.31
C SER A 35 -9.07 43.40 -4.20
N ALA A 36 -8.26 44.37 -3.73
CA ALA A 36 -7.05 44.79 -4.42
C ALA A 36 -5.98 43.70 -4.44
N ILE A 37 -5.83 42.94 -3.34
CA ILE A 37 -4.92 41.79 -3.25
C ILE A 37 -5.42 40.62 -4.11
N ASP A 38 -6.71 40.30 -4.02
CA ASP A 38 -7.31 39.26 -4.86
C ASP A 38 -7.21 39.67 -6.37
N SER A 39 -7.36 40.96 -6.71
CA SER A 39 -7.18 41.45 -8.09
C SER A 39 -5.71 41.47 -8.56
N ALA A 40 -4.76 41.64 -7.64
CA ALA A 40 -3.32 41.57 -7.95
C ALA A 40 -2.82 40.12 -8.09
N LEU A 41 -3.42 39.16 -7.39
CA LEU A 41 -3.14 37.72 -7.50
C LEU A 41 -3.77 37.07 -8.73
N PHE A 42 -4.94 37.55 -9.17
CA PHE A 42 -5.74 36.94 -10.24
C PHE A 42 -5.94 37.86 -11.46
N GLY A 43 -4.99 38.76 -11.73
CA GLY A 43 -5.12 39.84 -12.72
C GLY A 43 -5.75 39.45 -14.07
N GLY A 44 -6.93 40.00 -14.34
CA GLY A 44 -7.64 39.93 -15.62
C GLY A 44 -9.13 39.61 -15.46
N ASP A 45 -10.00 40.35 -16.16
CA ASP A 45 -11.47 40.26 -16.16
C ASP A 45 -11.98 38.83 -16.03
N THR A 46 -12.28 38.43 -14.79
CA THR A 46 -12.96 37.18 -14.48
C THR A 46 -14.21 37.56 -13.71
N GLU A 47 -15.37 37.40 -14.34
CA GLU A 47 -16.61 37.23 -13.61
C GLU A 47 -16.35 36.16 -12.54
N GLN A 48 -16.28 36.58 -11.27
CA GLN A 48 -16.25 35.66 -10.15
C GLN A 48 -17.55 34.86 -10.19
N ALA A 49 -17.51 33.69 -10.82
CA ALA A 49 -18.46 32.65 -10.50
C ALA A 49 -18.22 32.33 -9.02
N THR A 50 -19.10 32.83 -8.16
CA THR A 50 -19.17 32.40 -6.78
C THR A 50 -19.41 30.90 -6.80
N LEU A 51 -18.36 30.11 -6.67
CA LEU A 51 -18.42 28.72 -6.24
C LEU A 51 -19.12 28.77 -4.88
N SER A 52 -20.44 28.60 -4.87
CA SER A 52 -21.18 28.44 -3.64
C SER A 52 -20.74 27.09 -3.09
N THR A 53 -19.74 27.10 -2.22
CA THR A 53 -19.50 25.99 -1.30
C THR A 53 -20.74 25.93 -0.42
N ASN A 54 -21.73 25.13 -0.80
CA ASN A 54 -22.88 24.90 0.05
C ASN A 54 -22.44 23.85 1.07
N PRO A 55 -22.14 24.21 2.34
CA PRO A 55 -21.67 23.25 3.33
C PRO A 55 -22.74 22.21 3.70
N PHE A 56 -23.97 22.41 3.22
CA PHE A 56 -25.07 21.48 3.36
C PHE A 56 -25.51 21.00 1.97
N ALA A 57 -24.96 19.87 1.53
CA ALA A 57 -25.51 19.13 0.40
C ALA A 57 -26.89 18.59 0.83
N LEU A 58 -27.95 19.29 0.41
CA LEU A 58 -29.33 18.91 0.65
C LEU A 58 -29.83 18.16 -0.58
N GLN A 59 -30.24 16.90 -0.38
CA GLN A 59 -30.90 16.11 -1.42
C GLN A 59 -32.16 16.83 -1.90
N GLY A 60 -32.27 16.97 -3.23
CA GLY A 60 -33.41 17.55 -3.91
C GLY A 60 -34.33 16.49 -4.52
N SER A 61 -35.45 16.97 -5.08
CA SER A 61 -36.33 16.22 -6.00
C SER A 61 -36.76 17.08 -7.19
N SER A 62 -35.99 18.14 -7.49
CA SER A 62 -36.34 19.12 -8.52
C SER A 62 -36.06 18.59 -9.92
N GLN A 63 -36.97 18.87 -10.86
CA GLN A 63 -36.72 18.70 -12.29
C GLN A 63 -35.87 19.87 -12.82
N GLY A 64 -34.98 19.60 -13.78
CA GLY A 64 -34.11 20.61 -14.40
C GLY A 64 -32.82 20.93 -13.63
N GLY A 65 -32.54 20.24 -12.53
CA GLY A 65 -31.23 20.29 -11.86
C GLY A 65 -30.14 19.65 -12.72
N ALA A 66 -28.92 20.17 -12.62
CA ALA A 66 -27.76 19.57 -13.31
C ALA A 66 -27.37 18.23 -12.65
N ILE A 67 -26.89 17.30 -13.47
CA ILE A 67 -26.28 16.06 -12.97
C ILE A 67 -24.82 16.39 -12.59
N PRO A 68 -24.39 16.15 -11.35
CA PRO A 68 -23.02 16.44 -10.94
C PRO A 68 -22.01 15.61 -11.73
N LYS A 69 -20.86 16.21 -12.05
CA LYS A 69 -19.64 15.50 -12.45
C LYS A 69 -18.70 15.45 -11.26
N ILE A 70 -18.10 14.31 -10.99
CA ILE A 70 -17.15 14.13 -9.89
C ILE A 70 -15.83 13.59 -10.42
N TYR A 71 -14.75 13.92 -9.71
CA TYR A 71 -13.41 13.43 -9.97
C TYR A 71 -12.79 13.03 -8.63
N GLY A 72 -12.27 11.82 -8.52
CA GLY A 72 -11.76 11.28 -7.27
C GLY A 72 -12.85 11.08 -6.21
N TRP A 73 -12.47 11.19 -4.94
CA TRP A 73 -13.36 10.98 -3.79
C TRP A 73 -14.27 12.17 -3.51
N ASN A 74 -15.58 11.94 -3.47
CA ASN A 74 -16.58 12.97 -3.21
C ASN A 74 -17.71 12.46 -2.30
N ARG A 75 -18.30 13.37 -1.53
CA ARG A 75 -19.55 13.12 -0.80
C ARG A 75 -20.70 13.82 -1.51
N VAL A 76 -21.69 13.06 -1.95
CA VAL A 76 -22.78 13.52 -2.82
C VAL A 76 -24.14 13.24 -2.19
N ALA A 77 -25.01 14.25 -2.13
CA ALA A 77 -26.38 14.10 -1.61
C ALA A 77 -27.40 13.61 -2.67
N GLY A 78 -27.03 13.70 -3.96
CA GLY A 78 -27.85 13.26 -5.08
C GLY A 78 -29.23 13.93 -5.20
N ASN A 79 -30.01 13.47 -6.16
CA ASN A 79 -31.38 13.94 -6.42
C ASN A 79 -32.31 12.73 -6.56
N VAL A 80 -33.51 12.78 -5.95
CA VAL A 80 -34.50 11.69 -6.09
C VAL A 80 -34.96 11.60 -7.55
N ILE A 81 -34.75 10.45 -8.17
CA ILE A 81 -35.13 10.18 -9.57
C ILE A 81 -36.35 9.26 -9.69
N TRP A 82 -36.68 8.53 -8.62
CA TRP A 82 -37.85 7.64 -8.55
C TRP A 82 -38.25 7.40 -7.09
N ALA A 83 -39.55 7.30 -6.80
CA ALA A 83 -40.06 6.89 -5.48
C ALA A 83 -41.49 6.34 -5.60
N THR A 84 -41.86 5.40 -4.73
CA THR A 84 -43.26 4.95 -4.58
C THR A 84 -43.96 5.74 -3.48
N ASN A 85 -45.28 5.54 -3.34
CA ASN A 85 -45.97 5.84 -2.09
C ASN A 85 -45.35 5.02 -0.94
N LEU A 86 -45.43 5.55 0.29
CA LEU A 86 -44.97 4.83 1.48
C LEU A 86 -45.81 3.58 1.71
N GLU A 87 -45.15 2.47 2.03
CA GLU A 87 -45.80 1.21 2.35
C GLU A 87 -46.00 1.12 3.87
N ARG A 88 -47.21 0.72 4.30
CA ARG A 88 -47.52 0.52 5.72
C ARG A 88 -47.41 -0.97 6.03
N GLN A 89 -46.54 -1.31 6.98
CA GLN A 89 -46.40 -2.66 7.52
C GLN A 89 -46.97 -2.70 8.93
N THR A 90 -47.77 -3.73 9.22
CA THR A 90 -48.44 -3.90 10.52
C THR A 90 -48.04 -5.23 11.13
N THR A 91 -47.44 -5.21 12.33
CA THR A 91 -47.05 -6.42 13.06
C THR A 91 -47.98 -6.61 14.27
N GLN A 92 -48.65 -7.76 14.34
CA GLN A 92 -49.46 -8.16 15.49
C GLN A 92 -48.69 -9.15 16.36
N THR A 93 -48.37 -8.78 17.60
CA THR A 93 -47.75 -9.66 18.59
C THR A 93 -48.80 -10.26 19.51
N SER A 94 -49.23 -11.50 19.25
CA SER A 94 -50.10 -12.26 20.17
C SER A 94 -49.26 -13.01 21.21
N GLY A 95 -49.29 -12.57 22.47
CA GLY A 95 -48.57 -13.23 23.57
C GLY A 95 -49.13 -14.61 23.91
N ALA A 96 -48.29 -15.65 23.87
CA ALA A 96 -48.65 -16.99 24.33
C ALA A 96 -48.48 -17.13 25.87
N LYS A 97 -49.60 -17.42 26.54
CA LYS A 97 -49.81 -17.90 27.93
C LYS A 97 -49.76 -16.89 29.09
N GLY A 98 -50.95 -16.55 29.58
CA GLY A 98 -51.18 -16.08 30.95
C GLY A 98 -52.65 -15.73 31.19
N VAL A 99 -53.42 -16.61 31.85
CA VAL A 99 -54.80 -16.33 32.26
C VAL A 99 -54.78 -15.25 33.33
N SER A 100 -55.07 -13.99 32.95
CA SER A 100 -55.79 -12.95 33.73
C SER A 100 -55.45 -11.53 33.23
N LYS A 101 -56.50 -10.76 32.91
CA LYS A 101 -56.56 -9.34 32.49
C LYS A 101 -56.34 -9.05 31.00
N ALA A 102 -57.20 -8.16 30.49
CA ALA A 102 -57.34 -7.75 29.10
C ALA A 102 -55.99 -7.40 28.47
N ASN A 103 -55.62 -8.15 27.43
CA ASN A 103 -54.53 -7.80 26.53
C ASN A 103 -55.04 -6.71 25.60
N ASP A 104 -54.45 -5.52 25.66
CA ASP A 104 -54.43 -4.63 24.50
C ASP A 104 -53.50 -5.27 23.48
N ASP A 105 -54.03 -5.64 22.31
CA ASP A 105 -53.21 -6.06 21.17
C ASP A 105 -52.32 -4.87 20.78
N VAL A 106 -51.03 -4.96 21.04
CA VAL A 106 -50.06 -3.96 20.57
C VAL A 106 -49.84 -4.21 19.08
N VAL A 107 -50.49 -3.38 18.26
CA VAL A 107 -50.29 -3.30 16.82
C VAL A 107 -49.12 -2.34 16.58
N GLU A 108 -47.96 -2.87 16.21
CA GLU A 108 -46.85 -2.02 15.77
C GLU A 108 -47.04 -1.68 14.28
N GLU A 109 -47.20 -0.39 13.97
CA GLU A 109 -47.21 0.13 12.59
C GLU A 109 -45.82 0.67 12.24
N GLU A 110 -45.31 0.26 11.08
CA GLU A 110 -44.06 0.73 10.48
C GLU A 110 -44.29 1.22 9.05
N PHE A 111 -43.58 2.28 8.66
CA PHE A 111 -43.60 2.82 7.30
C PHE A 111 -42.30 2.52 6.58
N LEU A 112 -42.40 1.99 5.36
CA LEU A 112 -41.28 1.66 4.50
C LEU A 112 -41.28 2.55 3.24
N ALA A 113 -40.09 2.85 2.71
CA ALA A 113 -39.94 3.59 1.45
C ALA A 113 -39.15 2.82 0.40
N ASN A 114 -39.63 2.88 -0.84
CA ASN A 114 -38.88 2.51 -2.03
C ASN A 114 -38.57 3.77 -2.83
N PHE A 115 -37.28 4.04 -3.08
CA PHE A 115 -36.86 5.24 -3.80
C PHE A 115 -35.47 5.06 -4.42
N ALA A 116 -35.16 5.86 -5.44
CA ALA A 116 -33.88 5.91 -6.10
C ALA A 116 -33.33 7.33 -6.14
N ILE A 117 -32.01 7.46 -5.97
CA ILE A 117 -31.28 8.73 -5.96
C ILE A 117 -30.21 8.69 -7.04
N GLY A 118 -30.28 9.62 -8.00
CA GLY A 118 -29.20 9.88 -8.96
C GLY A 118 -28.08 10.68 -8.30
N LEU A 119 -26.84 10.22 -8.46
CA LEU A 119 -25.67 10.74 -7.76
C LEU A 119 -24.81 11.61 -8.67
N CYS A 120 -24.31 11.05 -9.76
CA CYS A 120 -23.41 11.76 -10.69
C CYS A 120 -23.41 11.13 -12.08
N GLU A 121 -22.90 11.88 -13.04
CA GLU A 121 -22.67 11.42 -14.41
C GLU A 121 -21.44 10.51 -14.49
N GLY A 122 -21.54 9.48 -15.32
CA GLY A 122 -20.45 8.57 -15.65
C GLY A 122 -20.23 7.46 -14.63
N GLU A 123 -19.27 6.61 -14.96
CA GLU A 123 -18.95 5.43 -14.17
C GLU A 123 -18.15 5.78 -12.91
N VAL A 124 -18.56 5.19 -11.79
CA VAL A 124 -17.94 5.32 -10.46
C VAL A 124 -17.33 3.98 -10.06
N GLY A 125 -16.07 4.01 -9.62
CA GLY A 125 -15.32 2.79 -9.26
C GLY A 125 -15.84 2.20 -7.95
N LEU A 126 -16.00 3.03 -6.92
CA LEU A 126 -16.27 2.61 -5.55
C LEU A 126 -17.43 3.36 -4.90
N LEU A 127 -18.30 2.60 -4.23
CA LEU A 127 -19.25 3.09 -3.24
C LEU A 127 -18.62 2.97 -1.85
N GLY A 128 -18.49 4.10 -1.17
CA GLY A 128 -18.06 4.18 0.23
C GLY A 128 -19.24 4.22 1.19
N ARG A 129 -19.11 5.04 2.22
CA ARG A 129 -20.09 5.15 3.30
C ARG A 129 -21.38 5.84 2.85
N ILE A 130 -22.50 5.43 3.44
CA ILE A 130 -23.82 6.04 3.25
C ILE A 130 -24.24 6.69 4.57
N TRP A 131 -24.73 7.92 4.51
CA TRP A 131 -25.32 8.63 5.65
C TRP A 131 -26.77 8.99 5.38
N ALA A 132 -27.62 8.83 6.39
CA ALA A 132 -29.00 9.27 6.40
C ALA A 132 -29.18 10.36 7.46
N ASP A 133 -29.64 11.55 7.05
CA ASP A 133 -29.76 12.75 7.90
C ASP A 133 -28.48 13.07 8.71
N GLY A 134 -27.32 12.86 8.06
CA GLY A 134 -26.00 13.14 8.63
C GLY A 134 -25.43 12.04 9.54
N ARG A 135 -26.19 10.98 9.84
CA ARG A 135 -25.71 9.82 10.62
C ARG A 135 -25.31 8.69 9.70
N LEU A 136 -24.25 7.96 10.04
CA LEU A 136 -23.84 6.78 9.28
C LEU A 136 -24.99 5.77 9.27
N LEU A 137 -25.38 5.33 8.09
CA LEU A 137 -26.46 4.37 7.90
C LEU A 137 -25.89 2.96 8.05
N GLU A 138 -26.45 2.16 8.94
CA GLU A 138 -26.15 0.72 8.97
C GLU A 138 -26.77 0.06 7.75
N THR A 139 -25.94 -0.62 6.96
CA THR A 139 -26.34 -1.12 5.64
C THR A 139 -26.62 -2.61 5.64
N SER A 140 -26.25 -3.33 6.71
CA SER A 140 -26.39 -4.79 6.79
C SER A 140 -27.85 -5.28 6.83
N GLU A 141 -28.77 -4.45 7.34
CA GLU A 141 -30.18 -4.83 7.54
C GLU A 141 -31.14 -4.14 6.54
N ILE A 142 -30.61 -3.40 5.58
CA ILE A 142 -31.41 -2.72 4.55
C ILE A 142 -31.09 -3.28 3.17
N THR A 143 -32.09 -3.28 2.30
CA THR A 143 -31.90 -3.67 0.91
C THR A 143 -31.62 -2.42 0.07
N TYR A 144 -30.45 -2.39 -0.57
CA TYR A 144 -30.11 -1.35 -1.52
C TYR A 144 -29.35 -1.94 -2.72
N ARG A 145 -29.39 -1.24 -3.85
CA ARG A 145 -28.66 -1.59 -5.07
C ARG A 145 -27.93 -0.38 -5.60
N PHE A 146 -26.63 -0.54 -5.85
CA PHE A 146 -25.77 0.50 -6.41
C PHE A 146 -25.54 0.26 -7.89
N TYR A 147 -25.82 1.28 -8.70
CA TYR A 147 -25.58 1.28 -10.13
C TYR A 147 -24.44 2.26 -10.41
N LYS A 148 -23.34 1.74 -10.97
CA LYS A 148 -22.09 2.49 -11.14
C LYS A 148 -22.18 3.62 -12.16
N GLY A 149 -23.17 3.61 -13.04
CA GLY A 149 -23.28 4.56 -14.16
C GLY A 149 -22.59 4.10 -15.44
N SER A 150 -22.34 2.81 -15.60
CA SER A 150 -21.76 2.26 -16.83
C SER A 150 -22.75 2.38 -18.01
N SER A 151 -22.22 2.33 -19.24
CA SER A 151 -23.05 2.40 -20.44
C SER A 151 -23.87 1.14 -20.70
N ASP A 152 -23.51 0.03 -20.07
CA ASP A 152 -24.11 -1.30 -20.25
C ASP A 152 -24.98 -1.75 -19.06
N GLN A 153 -25.12 -0.92 -18.01
CA GLN A 153 -25.91 -1.28 -16.84
C GLN A 153 -27.38 -1.62 -17.19
N ALA A 154 -27.93 -2.56 -16.43
CA ALA A 154 -29.28 -3.09 -16.59
C ALA A 154 -30.34 -2.23 -15.90
N VAL A 155 -31.61 -2.45 -16.26
CA VAL A 155 -32.76 -1.86 -15.59
C VAL A 155 -32.85 -2.38 -14.15
N ASP A 156 -33.25 -1.52 -13.20
CA ASP A 156 -33.49 -1.96 -11.82
C ASP A 156 -34.77 -2.80 -11.71
N PRO A 157 -34.69 -4.00 -11.11
CA PRO A 157 -35.81 -4.94 -11.07
C PRO A 157 -36.99 -4.45 -10.20
N LEU A 158 -36.76 -3.68 -9.14
CA LEU A 158 -37.83 -3.12 -8.31
C LEU A 158 -38.54 -1.98 -9.06
N ILE A 159 -37.78 -1.12 -9.72
CA ILE A 159 -38.37 -0.04 -10.52
C ILE A 159 -39.19 -0.65 -11.66
N GLU A 160 -38.66 -1.64 -12.39
CA GLU A 160 -39.38 -2.37 -13.44
C GLU A 160 -40.64 -3.05 -12.90
N LEU A 161 -40.55 -3.74 -11.76
CA LEU A 161 -41.70 -4.39 -11.13
C LEU A 161 -42.83 -3.40 -10.82
N LYS A 162 -42.49 -2.18 -10.37
CA LYS A 162 -43.47 -1.16 -9.97
C LYS A 162 -43.99 -0.32 -11.14
N GLN A 163 -43.23 -0.16 -12.23
CA GLN A 163 -43.61 0.67 -13.39
C GLN A 163 -44.06 -0.15 -14.61
N GLY A 164 -43.81 -1.46 -14.62
CA GLY A 164 -44.08 -2.37 -15.73
C GLY A 164 -42.86 -2.55 -16.64
N ALA A 165 -42.79 -3.73 -17.26
CA ALA A 165 -41.78 -4.05 -18.26
C ALA A 165 -41.77 -3.02 -19.41
N ASP A 166 -40.59 -2.73 -19.94
CA ASP A 166 -40.34 -1.76 -21.02
C ASP A 166 -40.69 -0.29 -20.71
N ASN A 167 -41.17 0.03 -19.50
CA ASN A 167 -41.49 1.40 -19.08
C ASN A 167 -40.38 2.08 -18.26
N VAL A 168 -39.25 1.41 -18.03
CA VAL A 168 -38.18 1.89 -17.15
C VAL A 168 -36.87 2.03 -17.93
N PRO A 169 -36.25 3.21 -17.94
CA PRO A 169 -34.92 3.36 -18.51
C PRO A 169 -33.88 2.71 -17.57
N ALA A 170 -32.81 2.14 -18.13
CA ALA A 170 -31.67 1.63 -17.35
C ALA A 170 -30.76 2.74 -16.78
N PHE A 171 -31.14 4.02 -16.96
CA PHE A 171 -30.36 5.19 -16.54
C PHE A 171 -28.86 5.13 -16.93
N ARG A 172 -28.52 4.55 -18.09
CA ARG A 172 -27.12 4.37 -18.54
C ARG A 172 -26.37 5.69 -18.54
N GLY A 173 -25.14 5.68 -18.02
CA GLY A 173 -24.34 6.90 -17.84
C GLY A 173 -24.69 7.72 -16.58
N LEU A 174 -25.66 7.29 -15.77
CA LEU A 174 -25.98 7.89 -14.48
C LEU A 174 -25.66 6.88 -13.37
N CYS A 175 -24.80 7.28 -12.44
CA CYS A 175 -24.57 6.57 -11.19
C CYS A 175 -25.74 6.85 -10.24
N TYR A 176 -26.37 5.80 -9.70
CA TYR A 176 -27.53 5.95 -8.81
C TYR A 176 -27.64 4.83 -7.77
N LEU A 177 -28.41 5.09 -6.72
CA LEU A 177 -28.66 4.18 -5.61
C LEU A 177 -30.16 3.92 -5.48
N VAL A 178 -30.57 2.67 -5.36
CA VAL A 178 -31.97 2.28 -5.10
C VAL A 178 -32.07 1.72 -3.69
N PHE A 179 -33.04 2.20 -2.92
CA PHE A 179 -33.44 1.62 -1.64
C PHE A 179 -34.77 0.87 -1.80
N GLU A 180 -34.82 -0.33 -1.24
CA GLU A 180 -36.01 -1.18 -1.22
C GLU A 180 -36.44 -1.40 0.23
N GLY A 181 -37.67 -0.97 0.54
CA GLY A 181 -38.29 -1.16 1.84
C GLY A 181 -37.55 -0.49 3.00
N LEU A 182 -36.94 0.69 2.82
CA LEU A 182 -36.19 1.36 3.90
C LEU A 182 -37.11 1.71 5.08
N PRO A 183 -36.85 1.20 6.30
CA PRO A 183 -37.66 1.53 7.47
C PRO A 183 -37.51 2.99 7.89
N LEU A 184 -38.64 3.71 7.96
CA LEU A 184 -38.65 5.16 8.18
C LEU A 184 -38.85 5.59 9.63
N LYS A 185 -39.15 4.65 10.54
CA LYS A 185 -39.45 4.95 11.95
C LYS A 185 -38.35 5.80 12.60
N GLN A 186 -37.08 5.43 12.39
CA GLN A 186 -35.91 6.15 12.91
C GLN A 186 -35.68 7.52 12.25
N PHE A 187 -36.29 7.78 11.10
CA PHE A 187 -36.18 9.03 10.34
C PHE A 187 -37.43 9.92 10.49
N GLY A 188 -38.29 9.64 11.47
CA GLY A 188 -39.52 10.40 11.69
C GLY A 188 -40.58 10.18 10.62
N ASN A 189 -40.63 8.98 10.02
CA ASN A 189 -41.57 8.59 8.98
C ASN A 189 -41.50 9.44 7.70
N ARG A 190 -40.32 9.93 7.35
CA ARG A 190 -40.02 10.57 6.06
C ARG A 190 -38.79 9.94 5.41
N ILE A 191 -38.67 10.11 4.10
CA ILE A 191 -37.42 9.79 3.40
C ILE A 191 -36.29 10.68 3.98
N PRO A 192 -35.19 10.08 4.48
CA PRO A 192 -34.07 10.85 5.00
C PRO A 192 -33.26 11.51 3.87
N ASN A 193 -32.51 12.57 4.19
CA ASN A 193 -31.51 13.11 3.29
C ASN A 193 -30.33 12.14 3.23
N ILE A 194 -30.14 11.49 2.09
CA ILE A 194 -29.06 10.52 1.88
C ILE A 194 -27.83 11.26 1.35
N ASN A 195 -26.69 11.00 1.94
CA ASN A 195 -25.39 11.40 1.41
C ASN A 195 -24.55 10.15 1.23
N VAL A 196 -23.79 10.10 0.14
CA VAL A 196 -23.00 8.93 -0.23
C VAL A 196 -21.58 9.37 -0.54
N GLU A 197 -20.60 8.66 0.02
CA GLU A 197 -19.21 8.78 -0.38
C GLU A 197 -18.97 7.87 -1.59
N ILE A 198 -18.43 8.42 -2.66
CA ILE A 198 -18.16 7.71 -3.91
C ILE A 198 -16.80 8.15 -4.46
N CYS A 199 -16.13 7.24 -5.16
CA CYS A 199 -14.86 7.53 -5.82
C CYS A 199 -14.96 7.24 -7.31
N ARG A 200 -14.70 8.27 -8.14
CA ARG A 200 -14.53 8.13 -9.58
C ARG A 200 -13.05 8.14 -9.93
N ILE A 201 -12.58 7.04 -10.52
CA ILE A 201 -11.22 6.93 -11.05
C ILE A 201 -11.12 7.77 -12.34
N VAL A 202 -10.10 8.63 -12.39
CA VAL A 202 -9.86 9.57 -13.50
C VAL A 202 -8.43 9.47 -14.01
N GLY A 203 -7.50 9.32 -13.08
CA GLY A 203 -6.07 9.15 -13.33
C GLY A 203 -5.70 7.83 -14.00
N ASP A 204 -4.42 7.74 -14.38
CA ASP A 204 -3.86 6.57 -15.07
C ASP A 204 -3.20 5.56 -14.12
N LEU A 205 -2.90 5.97 -12.88
CA LEU A 205 -2.23 5.11 -11.90
C LEU A 205 -3.08 3.92 -11.48
N GLU A 206 -4.32 4.12 -11.03
CA GLU A 206 -5.14 3.03 -10.49
C GLU A 206 -5.46 1.94 -11.54
N PRO A 207 -5.83 2.27 -12.80
CA PRO A 207 -5.98 1.27 -13.85
C PRO A 207 -4.66 0.59 -14.25
N ALA A 208 -3.52 1.21 -13.98
CA ALA A 208 -2.21 0.65 -14.29
C ALA A 208 -1.71 -0.37 -13.25
N ILE A 209 -2.20 -0.30 -12.02
CA ILE A 209 -1.77 -1.22 -10.95
C ILE A 209 -2.33 -2.62 -11.23
N LYS A 210 -1.44 -3.51 -11.66
CA LYS A 210 -1.72 -4.94 -11.86
C LYS A 210 -1.20 -5.83 -10.73
N ALA A 211 -0.23 -5.35 -9.95
CA ALA A 211 0.35 -6.06 -8.83
C ALA A 211 0.53 -5.14 -7.61
N ILE A 212 0.23 -5.63 -6.41
CA ILE A 212 0.34 -4.86 -5.16
C ILE A 212 0.70 -5.78 -3.98
N THR A 213 1.40 -5.27 -2.98
CA THR A 213 1.63 -6.01 -1.73
C THR A 213 0.48 -5.77 -0.74
N ILE A 214 0.11 -6.81 0.03
CA ILE A 214 -0.88 -6.73 1.10
C ILE A 214 -0.20 -6.94 2.46
N ILE A 215 -0.35 -5.93 3.32
CA ILE A 215 0.15 -5.87 4.70
C ILE A 215 -1.05 -5.77 5.69
N PRO A 216 -0.87 -5.78 7.03
CA PRO A 216 0.34 -5.52 7.81
C PRO A 216 1.37 -6.67 7.85
N GLY A 217 1.01 -7.89 7.42
CA GLY A 217 1.83 -9.09 7.57
C GLY A 217 1.96 -9.61 9.01
N ALA A 218 1.76 -8.75 10.00
CA ALA A 218 1.63 -9.05 11.41
C ALA A 218 0.20 -8.73 11.88
N THR A 219 -0.72 -9.67 11.67
CA THR A 219 -2.09 -9.61 12.21
C THR A 219 -2.63 -11.02 12.45
N GLU A 220 -2.88 -11.39 13.71
CA GLU A 220 -3.21 -12.79 14.06
C GLU A 220 -4.44 -13.34 13.30
N PHE A 221 -5.47 -12.50 13.10
CA PHE A 221 -6.74 -12.86 12.46
C PHE A 221 -7.22 -11.82 11.43
N GLY A 222 -6.45 -10.75 11.16
CA GLY A 222 -6.90 -9.67 10.27
C GLY A 222 -7.03 -10.06 8.80
N TYR A 223 -6.46 -11.20 8.40
CA TYR A 223 -6.62 -11.79 7.06
C TYR A 223 -7.83 -12.71 6.94
N ASP A 224 -8.56 -12.97 8.02
CA ASP A 224 -9.73 -13.83 7.97
C ASP A 224 -10.92 -13.09 7.33
N PRO A 225 -11.48 -13.58 6.21
CA PRO A 225 -12.67 -13.02 5.60
C PRO A 225 -13.93 -13.22 6.47
N GLU A 226 -13.92 -14.18 7.39
CA GLU A 226 -15.01 -14.36 8.36
C GLU A 226 -14.93 -13.32 9.49
N THR A 227 -16.08 -12.83 9.93
CA THR A 227 -16.15 -11.94 11.10
C THR A 227 -15.74 -12.68 12.37
N ARG A 228 -14.76 -12.12 13.09
CA ARG A 228 -14.22 -12.64 14.34
C ARG A 228 -14.48 -11.67 15.47
N VAL A 229 -14.82 -12.23 16.63
CA VAL A 229 -15.00 -11.48 17.88
C VAL A 229 -14.11 -12.04 18.97
N ARG A 230 -13.49 -11.15 19.73
CA ARG A 230 -12.70 -11.47 20.91
C ARG A 230 -13.59 -11.54 22.14
N ILE A 231 -13.40 -12.58 22.96
CA ILE A 231 -14.11 -12.78 24.21
C ILE A 231 -13.31 -12.11 25.34
N LEU A 232 -13.85 -11.06 25.94
CA LEU A 232 -13.19 -10.31 27.03
C LEU A 232 -13.54 -10.89 28.41
N SER A 233 -14.79 -11.28 28.59
CA SER A 233 -15.33 -11.92 29.79
C SER A 233 -16.66 -12.61 29.45
N PRO A 234 -17.24 -13.43 30.34
CA PRO A 234 -18.59 -13.98 30.10
C PRO A 234 -19.59 -12.86 29.75
N GLY A 235 -20.25 -12.99 28.60
CA GLY A 235 -21.21 -12.01 28.09
C GLY A 235 -20.64 -10.71 27.50
N LYS A 236 -19.32 -10.55 27.39
CA LYS A 236 -18.68 -9.36 26.82
C LYS A 236 -17.72 -9.71 25.68
N THR A 237 -18.02 -9.22 24.49
CA THR A 237 -17.21 -9.38 23.28
C THR A 237 -16.86 -8.03 22.65
N ILE A 238 -15.84 -8.04 21.80
CA ILE A 238 -15.45 -6.92 20.94
C ILE A 238 -15.03 -7.46 19.58
N GLY A 239 -15.20 -6.70 18.50
CA GLY A 239 -14.71 -7.08 17.17
C GLY A 239 -13.20 -7.32 17.18
N GLU A 240 -12.75 -8.42 16.58
CA GLU A 240 -11.32 -8.70 16.36
C GLU A 240 -10.88 -8.18 14.99
N ASN A 241 -11.68 -8.44 13.95
CA ASN A 241 -11.44 -7.99 12.58
C ASN A 241 -12.70 -7.32 11.99
N THR A 242 -13.49 -6.61 12.80
CA THR A 242 -14.71 -5.91 12.39
C THR A 242 -14.68 -4.46 12.88
N ASN A 243 -13.61 -3.76 12.56
CA ASN A 243 -13.30 -2.45 13.12
C ASN A 243 -13.94 -1.29 12.36
N LEU A 244 -14.38 -1.50 11.11
CA LEU A 244 -15.17 -0.52 10.36
C LEU A 244 -16.68 -0.80 10.42
N LEU A 245 -17.12 -2.03 10.11
CA LEU A 245 -18.53 -2.45 10.14
C LEU A 245 -18.66 -3.73 10.97
N GLY A 246 -19.69 -3.82 11.82
CA GLY A 246 -19.80 -4.91 12.79
C GLY A 246 -20.06 -6.29 12.19
N GLN A 247 -20.62 -6.36 10.98
CA GLN A 247 -21.03 -7.61 10.31
C GLN A 247 -20.20 -7.96 9.07
N THR A 248 -19.15 -7.20 8.77
CA THR A 248 -18.26 -7.45 7.63
C THR A 248 -16.83 -7.39 8.10
N SER A 249 -16.02 -8.37 7.73
CA SER A 249 -14.62 -8.38 8.13
C SER A 249 -13.86 -7.22 7.49
N ASP A 250 -12.85 -6.74 8.21
CA ASP A 250 -11.91 -5.72 7.78
C ASP A 250 -11.24 -6.13 6.46
N TRP A 251 -10.87 -7.43 6.35
CA TRP A 251 -10.36 -8.04 5.13
C TRP A 251 -11.30 -7.82 3.95
N THR A 252 -12.55 -8.28 4.04
CA THR A 252 -13.52 -8.21 2.94
C THR A 252 -13.71 -6.76 2.48
N ILE A 253 -13.89 -5.82 3.42
CA ILE A 253 -14.03 -4.40 3.10
C ILE A 253 -12.79 -3.89 2.36
N SER A 254 -11.59 -4.20 2.88
CA SER A 254 -10.35 -3.68 2.30
C SER A 254 -10.08 -4.24 0.90
N ILE A 255 -10.30 -5.53 0.66
CA ILE A 255 -10.10 -6.14 -0.66
C ILE A 255 -11.17 -5.68 -1.65
N ASP A 256 -12.43 -5.48 -1.21
CA ASP A 256 -13.48 -4.89 -2.06
C ASP A 256 -13.09 -3.46 -2.49
N GLN A 257 -12.55 -2.65 -1.58
CA GLN A 257 -12.04 -1.31 -1.89
C GLN A 257 -10.88 -1.38 -2.89
N LEU A 258 -9.93 -2.29 -2.69
CA LEU A 258 -8.78 -2.47 -3.59
C LEU A 258 -9.23 -2.81 -5.02
N GLN A 259 -10.09 -3.82 -5.18
CA GLN A 259 -10.56 -4.23 -6.52
C GLN A 259 -11.42 -3.16 -7.19
N ALA A 260 -12.19 -2.39 -6.41
CA ALA A 260 -13.00 -1.31 -6.94
C ALA A 260 -12.17 -0.12 -7.44
N LEU A 261 -11.02 0.15 -6.79
CA LEU A 261 -10.11 1.23 -7.18
C LEU A 261 -9.15 0.80 -8.30
N CYS A 262 -8.61 -0.43 -8.23
CA CYS A 262 -7.67 -1.00 -9.20
C CYS A 262 -8.36 -2.07 -10.06
N PRO A 263 -9.12 -1.69 -11.11
CA PRO A 263 -9.96 -2.62 -11.86
C PRO A 263 -9.18 -3.67 -12.67
N ASN A 264 -7.90 -3.43 -12.95
CA ASN A 264 -7.02 -4.33 -13.71
C ASN A 264 -6.08 -5.14 -12.79
N LEU A 265 -6.34 -5.18 -11.48
CA LEU A 265 -5.51 -5.93 -10.55
C LEU A 265 -5.53 -7.43 -10.87
N GLU A 266 -4.34 -8.01 -11.07
CA GLU A 266 -4.17 -9.43 -11.38
C GLU A 266 -3.43 -10.18 -10.27
N HIS A 267 -2.50 -9.51 -9.58
CA HIS A 267 -1.56 -10.14 -8.65
C HIS A 267 -1.55 -9.45 -7.29
N VAL A 268 -1.47 -10.25 -6.23
CA VAL A 268 -1.26 -9.78 -4.87
C VAL A 268 -0.11 -10.52 -4.23
N ALA A 269 0.84 -9.79 -3.64
CA ALA A 269 1.84 -10.37 -2.73
C ALA A 269 1.33 -10.31 -1.29
N LEU A 270 0.89 -11.45 -0.74
CA LEU A 270 0.38 -11.55 0.62
C LEU A 270 1.55 -11.69 1.60
N VAL A 271 1.86 -10.61 2.31
CA VAL A 271 2.94 -10.57 3.32
C VAL A 271 2.49 -11.34 4.55
N VAL A 272 3.31 -12.28 5.04
CA VAL A 272 3.02 -13.06 6.25
C VAL A 272 4.29 -13.19 7.10
N SER A 273 4.26 -12.60 8.30
CA SER A 273 5.49 -12.36 9.07
C SER A 273 5.72 -13.36 10.21
N TRP A 274 6.95 -13.87 10.31
CA TRP A 274 7.51 -14.39 11.56
C TRP A 274 8.52 -13.39 12.13
N PHE A 275 9.03 -13.66 13.34
CA PHE A 275 9.86 -12.72 14.08
C PHE A 275 11.25 -13.26 14.34
N GLY A 276 12.26 -12.48 13.97
CA GLY A 276 13.65 -12.61 14.40
C GLY A 276 13.88 -11.89 15.73
N ASP A 277 14.77 -12.42 16.57
CA ASP A 277 14.96 -11.92 17.94
C ASP A 277 16.41 -11.57 18.32
N ASP A 278 17.33 -11.68 17.36
CA ASP A 278 18.75 -11.36 17.54
C ASP A 278 19.37 -11.00 16.18
N LEU A 279 20.30 -10.03 16.13
CA LEU A 279 21.06 -9.69 14.92
C LEU A 279 22.17 -10.70 14.60
N ARG A 280 22.56 -11.54 15.56
CA ARG A 280 23.60 -12.55 15.40
C ARG A 280 22.98 -13.80 14.79
N CYS A 281 23.30 -14.09 13.54
CA CYS A 281 22.70 -15.18 12.79
C CYS A 281 22.82 -16.53 13.50
N SER A 282 23.92 -16.79 14.22
CA SER A 282 24.09 -18.05 14.95
C SER A 282 23.13 -18.26 16.12
N THR A 283 22.55 -17.17 16.65
CA THR A 283 21.68 -17.18 17.84
C THR A 283 20.24 -16.79 17.52
N CYS A 284 20.03 -16.05 16.43
CA CYS A 284 18.74 -15.56 15.97
C CYS A 284 17.76 -16.69 15.74
N LYS A 285 16.57 -16.57 16.35
CA LYS A 285 15.45 -17.48 16.12
C LYS A 285 14.41 -16.79 15.27
N ILE A 286 13.98 -17.47 14.21
CA ILE A 286 12.84 -17.06 13.37
C ILE A 286 11.64 -17.90 13.78
N GLN A 287 10.69 -17.29 14.49
CA GLN A 287 9.53 -17.99 15.05
C GLN A 287 8.25 -17.14 15.01
N PRO A 288 7.06 -17.77 14.93
CA PRO A 288 5.81 -17.03 14.99
C PRO A 288 5.59 -16.48 16.40
N ARG A 289 4.96 -15.31 16.51
CA ARG A 289 4.64 -14.66 17.80
C ARG A 289 3.19 -14.23 17.88
N VAL A 290 2.73 -14.00 19.10
CA VAL A 290 1.37 -13.52 19.41
C VAL A 290 1.40 -12.17 20.13
N GLU A 291 0.32 -11.40 20.03
CA GLU A 291 0.17 -10.10 20.70
C GLU A 291 -0.08 -10.25 22.20
N ASN A 292 -0.70 -11.36 22.59
CA ASN A 292 -1.12 -11.62 23.96
C ASN A 292 -1.21 -13.14 24.21
N ALA A 293 -0.67 -13.61 25.33
CA ALA A 293 -0.65 -15.02 25.68
C ALA A 293 -2.04 -15.64 25.95
N THR A 294 -3.06 -14.84 26.26
CA THR A 294 -4.38 -15.31 26.74
C THR A 294 -5.56 -14.78 25.93
N LYS A 295 -5.34 -14.21 24.74
CA LYS A 295 -6.42 -13.77 23.84
C LYS A 295 -7.27 -14.97 23.37
N THR A 296 -8.59 -14.86 23.55
CA THR A 296 -9.57 -15.85 23.07
C THR A 296 -10.45 -15.23 21.99
N VAL A 297 -10.53 -15.88 20.83
CA VAL A 297 -11.36 -15.49 19.70
C VAL A 297 -12.44 -16.53 19.48
N SER A 298 -13.68 -16.10 19.23
CA SER A 298 -14.80 -17.01 19.02
C SER A 298 -14.67 -17.71 17.66
N GLY A 299 -14.95 -19.01 17.62
CA GLY A 299 -15.00 -19.81 16.39
C GLY A 299 -13.64 -20.24 15.83
N THR A 300 -12.52 -19.77 16.38
CA THR A 300 -11.19 -20.14 15.89
C THR A 300 -10.12 -20.08 16.99
N ASN A 301 -9.02 -20.80 16.77
CA ASN A 301 -7.84 -20.75 17.63
C ASN A 301 -6.63 -20.31 16.81
N TRP A 302 -5.75 -19.51 17.42
CA TRP A 302 -4.47 -19.18 16.79
C TRP A 302 -3.56 -20.41 16.80
N ILE A 303 -3.11 -20.83 15.61
CA ILE A 303 -2.15 -21.90 15.41
C ILE A 303 -1.27 -21.53 14.21
N VAL A 304 0.06 -21.69 14.34
CA VAL A 304 1.04 -21.53 13.27
C VAL A 304 2.11 -22.62 13.36
N SER A 305 2.35 -23.33 12.26
CA SER A 305 3.32 -24.44 12.22
C SER A 305 3.04 -25.51 13.31
N GLY A 306 1.76 -25.74 13.62
CA GLY A 306 1.31 -26.64 14.70
C GLY A 306 1.47 -26.09 16.12
N ASN A 307 2.03 -24.88 16.30
CA ASN A 307 2.18 -24.25 17.61
C ASN A 307 0.91 -23.50 17.99
N THR A 308 0.43 -23.75 19.20
CA THR A 308 -0.70 -23.04 19.78
C THR A 308 -0.26 -21.71 20.40
N ARG A 309 -1.22 -20.81 20.67
CA ARG A 309 -0.95 -19.52 21.36
C ARG A 309 -0.15 -19.68 22.65
N ALA A 310 -0.42 -20.71 23.44
CA ALA A 310 0.26 -20.94 24.72
C ALA A 310 1.74 -21.33 24.57
N GLN A 311 2.14 -21.79 23.38
CA GLN A 311 3.52 -22.17 23.07
C GLN A 311 4.30 -21.05 22.36
N ALA A 312 3.60 -20.05 21.83
CA ALA A 312 4.20 -18.95 21.09
C ALA A 312 4.72 -17.85 22.04
N PRO A 313 5.89 -17.24 21.76
CA PRO A 313 6.32 -16.05 22.46
C PRO A 313 5.36 -14.89 22.19
N VAL A 314 5.21 -14.01 23.18
CA VAL A 314 4.52 -12.74 23.00
C VAL A 314 5.49 -11.74 22.38
N VAL A 315 5.02 -10.92 21.44
CA VAL A 315 5.83 -9.81 20.91
C VAL A 315 6.24 -8.85 22.04
N THR A 316 7.35 -8.14 21.84
CA THR A 316 7.79 -7.14 22.84
C THR A 316 6.79 -5.99 22.97
N GLN A 317 6.96 -5.15 23.99
CA GLN A 317 6.08 -4.01 24.27
C GLN A 317 6.77 -2.70 23.91
N TYR A 318 6.02 -1.74 23.39
CA TYR A 318 6.44 -0.38 23.12
C TYR A 318 5.35 0.60 23.55
N GLN A 319 5.70 1.62 24.34
CA GLN A 319 4.77 2.64 24.87
C GLN A 319 3.48 2.09 25.52
N GLY A 320 3.56 0.94 26.17
CA GLY A 320 2.44 0.32 26.89
C GLY A 320 1.50 -0.54 26.04
N GLY A 321 1.83 -0.77 24.76
CA GLY A 321 1.14 -1.73 23.88
C GLY A 321 2.11 -2.69 23.20
N PRO A 322 1.60 -3.69 22.46
CA PRO A 322 2.45 -4.59 21.68
C PRO A 322 3.21 -3.82 20.60
N ALA A 323 4.49 -4.11 20.42
CA ALA A 323 5.36 -3.44 19.45
C ALA A 323 5.01 -3.82 18.00
N TYR A 324 4.38 -4.97 17.79
CA TYR A 324 3.88 -5.46 16.51
C TYR A 324 2.52 -6.15 16.71
N GLY A 325 1.78 -6.38 15.62
CA GLY A 325 0.77 -7.44 15.63
C GLY A 325 1.41 -8.84 15.72
N GLY A 326 0.61 -9.87 15.90
CA GLY A 326 1.08 -11.26 15.93
C GLY A 326 1.17 -11.87 14.52
N THR A 327 1.86 -12.98 14.36
CA THR A 327 1.89 -13.72 13.09
C THR A 327 0.46 -14.14 12.71
N PRO A 328 0.02 -13.94 11.45
CA PRO A 328 -1.27 -14.43 10.99
C PRO A 328 -1.40 -15.94 11.20
N SER A 329 -2.54 -16.37 11.75
CA SER A 329 -2.82 -17.80 11.93
C SER A 329 -2.87 -18.51 10.57
N ASP A 330 -2.41 -19.77 10.52
CA ASP A 330 -2.41 -20.55 9.27
C ASP A 330 -3.81 -20.61 8.64
N ALA A 331 -4.85 -20.75 9.47
CA ALA A 331 -6.25 -20.72 9.04
C ALA A 331 -6.62 -19.40 8.33
N SER A 332 -6.24 -18.26 8.90
CA SER A 332 -6.54 -16.95 8.28
C SER A 332 -5.80 -16.76 6.96
N VAL A 333 -4.56 -17.25 6.84
CA VAL A 333 -3.81 -17.20 5.58
C VAL A 333 -4.45 -18.09 4.52
N LEU A 334 -4.87 -19.31 4.88
CA LEU A 334 -5.59 -20.21 3.96
C LEU A 334 -6.89 -19.59 3.47
N SER A 335 -7.68 -18.98 4.36
CA SER A 335 -8.93 -18.28 4.01
C SER A 335 -8.69 -17.08 3.10
N ALA A 336 -7.66 -16.26 3.37
CA ALA A 336 -7.27 -15.15 2.51
C ALA A 336 -6.87 -15.59 1.11
N ILE A 337 -6.06 -16.66 0.99
CA ILE A 337 -5.68 -17.21 -0.32
C ILE A 337 -6.92 -17.72 -1.08
N ALA A 338 -7.85 -18.39 -0.38
CA ALA A 338 -9.09 -18.88 -0.99
C ALA A 338 -9.98 -17.72 -1.49
N ASP A 339 -10.14 -16.66 -0.69
CA ASP A 339 -10.91 -15.47 -1.04
C ASP A 339 -10.29 -14.75 -2.26
N LEU A 340 -8.99 -14.47 -2.26
CA LEU A 340 -8.29 -13.85 -3.40
C LEU A 340 -8.46 -14.65 -4.69
N LYS A 341 -8.31 -15.98 -4.63
CA LYS A 341 -8.54 -16.85 -5.79
C LYS A 341 -9.98 -16.80 -6.28
N SER A 342 -10.96 -16.78 -5.37
CA SER A 342 -12.38 -16.70 -5.73
C SER A 342 -12.73 -15.38 -6.45
N ARG A 343 -11.96 -14.32 -6.17
CA ARG A 343 -12.02 -13.02 -6.81
C ARG A 343 -11.25 -12.94 -8.14
N GLY A 344 -10.59 -14.03 -8.55
CA GLY A 344 -9.76 -14.08 -9.77
C GLY A 344 -8.35 -13.50 -9.62
N ILE A 345 -7.91 -13.20 -8.38
CA ILE A 345 -6.59 -12.63 -8.11
C ILE A 345 -5.57 -13.75 -7.91
N LYS A 346 -4.43 -13.65 -8.58
CA LYS A 346 -3.28 -14.56 -8.45
C LYS A 346 -2.49 -14.18 -7.19
N VAL A 347 -2.11 -15.18 -6.39
CA VAL A 347 -1.44 -14.96 -5.10
C VAL A 347 0.05 -15.28 -5.20
N THR A 348 0.85 -14.30 -4.79
CA THR A 348 2.26 -14.46 -4.43
C THR A 348 2.35 -14.55 -2.91
N LEU A 349 2.72 -15.71 -2.38
CA LEU A 349 2.93 -15.84 -0.94
C LEU A 349 4.28 -15.23 -0.55
N TYR A 350 4.26 -14.27 0.36
CA TYR A 350 5.44 -13.51 0.76
C TYR A 350 5.76 -13.72 2.25
N PRO A 351 6.46 -14.82 2.60
CA PRO A 351 7.03 -15.01 3.93
C PRO A 351 8.00 -13.88 4.28
N PHE A 352 7.81 -13.24 5.42
CA PHE A 352 8.52 -12.03 5.82
C PHE A 352 9.11 -12.15 7.23
N VAL A 353 10.23 -11.48 7.49
CA VAL A 353 10.88 -11.45 8.82
C VAL A 353 10.82 -10.05 9.39
N LEU A 354 10.16 -9.90 10.54
CA LEU A 354 10.22 -8.69 11.36
C LEU A 354 11.21 -8.90 12.50
N MET A 355 12.01 -7.89 12.86
CA MET A 355 12.90 -7.99 14.02
C MET A 355 12.23 -7.46 15.27
N ASP A 356 12.05 -8.32 16.26
CA ASP A 356 11.43 -8.01 17.55
C ASP A 356 12.48 -8.00 18.68
N ILE A 357 13.35 -6.98 18.60
CA ILE A 357 14.39 -6.67 19.56
C ILE A 357 13.97 -5.38 20.28
N ALA A 358 13.62 -5.48 21.56
CA ALA A 358 13.14 -4.34 22.34
C ALA A 358 14.26 -3.31 22.62
N GLU A 359 13.85 -2.08 22.91
CA GLU A 359 14.72 -1.08 23.52
C GLU A 359 15.33 -1.60 24.83
N SER A 360 16.57 -1.16 25.14
CA SER A 360 17.27 -1.52 26.37
C SER A 360 17.45 -3.03 26.59
N ASN A 361 17.52 -3.83 25.50
CA ASN A 361 17.83 -5.25 25.58
C ASN A 361 19.28 -5.48 26.06
N SER A 362 19.56 -6.71 26.51
CA SER A 362 20.88 -7.12 27.00
C SER A 362 21.64 -8.02 26.02
N LEU A 363 21.26 -8.03 24.74
CA LEU A 363 21.92 -8.84 23.71
C LEU A 363 23.28 -8.24 23.35
N SER A 364 24.27 -9.08 23.05
CA SER A 364 25.55 -8.61 22.54
C SER A 364 25.37 -8.12 21.10
N ASP A 365 25.81 -6.92 20.80
CA ASP A 365 25.71 -6.33 19.47
C ASP A 365 26.85 -6.82 18.56
N PRO A 366 26.56 -7.53 17.45
CA PRO A 366 27.59 -8.02 16.54
C PRO A 366 28.37 -6.90 15.85
N TYR A 367 27.81 -5.69 15.74
CA TYR A 367 28.43 -4.56 15.05
C TYR A 367 29.36 -3.73 15.94
N SER A 368 29.16 -3.76 17.26
CA SER A 368 29.97 -2.96 18.20
C SER A 368 30.69 -3.77 19.28
N GLY A 369 30.28 -5.01 19.51
CA GLY A 369 30.75 -5.86 20.62
C GLY A 369 30.21 -5.45 21.99
N ASN A 370 29.41 -4.39 22.07
CA ASN A 370 28.81 -3.90 23.32
C ASN A 370 27.51 -4.64 23.66
N ILE A 371 27.02 -4.46 24.89
CA ILE A 371 25.68 -4.91 25.27
C ILE A 371 24.64 -3.88 24.79
N GLY A 372 23.56 -4.40 24.19
CA GLY A 372 22.44 -3.63 23.67
C GLY A 372 22.45 -3.60 22.14
N GLN A 373 21.70 -4.52 21.51
CA GLN A 373 21.44 -4.44 20.07
C GLN A 373 20.47 -3.31 19.75
N SER A 374 20.53 -2.80 18.51
CA SER A 374 19.58 -1.84 17.98
C SER A 374 18.13 -2.31 18.16
N ALA A 375 17.24 -1.38 18.53
CA ALA A 375 15.82 -1.67 18.73
C ALA A 375 15.06 -1.76 17.40
N TYR A 376 14.28 -2.82 17.24
CA TYR A 376 13.43 -3.07 16.07
C TYR A 376 14.13 -2.82 14.72
N PRO A 377 15.33 -3.37 14.49
CA PRO A 377 16.13 -3.09 13.31
C PRO A 377 15.51 -3.73 12.07
N TRP A 378 15.94 -3.31 10.89
CA TRP A 378 15.57 -3.99 9.67
C TRP A 378 16.22 -5.39 9.57
N ARG A 379 15.52 -6.36 8.95
CA ARG A 379 15.97 -7.76 8.82
C ARG A 379 17.31 -7.91 8.07
N GLY A 380 17.61 -7.00 7.15
CA GLY A 380 18.89 -6.97 6.45
C GLY A 380 20.09 -6.63 7.34
N ARG A 381 19.88 -6.36 8.64
CA ARG A 381 20.93 -6.21 9.65
C ARG A 381 21.36 -7.52 10.31
N ILE A 382 20.67 -8.64 10.09
CA ILE A 382 21.13 -9.94 10.61
C ILE A 382 22.49 -10.29 9.96
N THR A 383 23.48 -10.66 10.76
CA THR A 383 24.89 -10.84 10.32
C THR A 383 25.63 -11.88 11.17
N SER A 384 26.90 -12.14 10.90
CA SER A 384 27.77 -12.97 11.74
C SER A 384 28.10 -12.31 13.08
N ASP A 385 28.53 -13.09 14.06
CA ASP A 385 29.04 -12.58 15.34
C ASP A 385 30.52 -12.96 15.52
N PRO A 386 31.46 -12.01 15.52
CA PRO A 386 31.27 -10.59 15.20
C PRO A 386 30.94 -10.32 13.72
N ALA A 387 30.32 -9.17 13.41
CA ALA A 387 29.97 -8.76 12.06
C ALA A 387 31.22 -8.54 11.18
N PRO A 388 31.12 -8.61 9.83
CA PRO A 388 32.23 -8.25 8.95
C PRO A 388 32.81 -6.87 9.27
N GLY A 389 34.14 -6.75 9.24
CA GLY A 389 34.87 -5.53 9.62
C GLY A 389 35.14 -5.40 11.12
N ILE A 390 34.56 -6.24 11.97
CA ILE A 390 34.84 -6.28 13.41
C ILE A 390 35.94 -7.29 13.71
N VAL A 391 36.83 -6.95 14.65
CA VAL A 391 37.96 -7.81 15.06
C VAL A 391 37.44 -9.18 15.52
N GLY A 392 37.97 -10.24 14.91
CA GLY A 392 37.56 -11.62 15.21
C GLY A 392 36.35 -12.12 14.41
N SER A 393 35.81 -11.32 13.48
CA SER A 393 34.78 -11.76 12.55
C SER A 393 35.20 -13.03 11.79
N PRO A 394 34.30 -14.01 11.59
CA PRO A 394 34.59 -15.19 10.80
C PRO A 394 34.52 -14.95 9.29
N ASP A 395 34.26 -13.72 8.85
CA ASP A 395 34.15 -13.37 7.42
C ASP A 395 35.43 -13.74 6.65
N GLN A 396 35.25 -14.22 5.41
CA GLN A 396 36.27 -14.83 4.57
C GLN A 396 36.93 -16.10 5.16
N SER A 397 36.30 -16.79 6.11
CA SER A 397 36.81 -18.03 6.69
C SER A 397 35.80 -19.17 6.71
N ALA A 398 36.29 -20.40 6.73
CA ALA A 398 35.43 -21.60 6.81
C ALA A 398 34.55 -21.63 8.09
N ALA A 399 34.90 -20.88 9.13
CA ALA A 399 34.10 -20.78 10.36
C ALA A 399 32.73 -20.11 10.12
N MET A 400 32.61 -19.29 9.07
CA MET A 400 31.35 -18.65 8.69
C MET A 400 30.24 -19.68 8.43
N ASN A 401 30.59 -20.83 7.85
CA ASN A 401 29.64 -21.90 7.54
C ASN A 401 28.87 -22.37 8.78
N ALA A 402 29.52 -22.44 9.94
CA ALA A 402 28.87 -22.90 11.17
C ALA A 402 27.79 -21.91 11.66
N GLN A 403 28.04 -20.60 11.55
CA GLN A 403 27.06 -19.59 11.95
C GLN A 403 25.87 -19.53 11.00
N VAL A 404 26.13 -19.59 9.68
CA VAL A 404 25.07 -19.63 8.67
C VAL A 404 24.22 -20.89 8.78
N ASN A 405 24.83 -22.06 9.02
CA ASN A 405 24.08 -23.30 9.24
C ASN A 405 23.18 -23.22 10.49
N SER A 406 23.63 -22.55 11.55
CA SER A 406 22.82 -22.34 12.76
C SER A 406 21.60 -21.46 12.49
N PHE A 407 21.77 -20.40 11.69
CA PHE A 407 20.66 -19.53 11.28
C PHE A 407 19.61 -20.26 10.42
N VAL A 408 20.07 -20.99 9.41
CA VAL A 408 19.20 -21.70 8.47
C VAL A 408 18.42 -22.81 9.19
N GLY A 409 19.09 -23.50 10.13
CA GLY A 409 18.51 -24.60 10.90
C GLY A 409 18.49 -25.93 10.14
N ASN A 410 17.81 -26.92 10.72
CA ASN A 410 17.84 -28.32 10.26
C ASN A 410 16.46 -28.83 9.77
N ALA A 411 15.50 -27.93 9.54
CA ALA A 411 14.21 -28.31 9.02
C ALA A 411 14.33 -28.86 7.58
N ALA A 412 13.66 -29.96 7.29
CA ALA A 412 13.62 -30.57 5.97
C ALA A 412 12.17 -30.73 5.47
N PRO A 413 11.92 -30.84 4.15
CA PRO A 413 10.58 -30.95 3.59
C PRO A 413 9.72 -32.06 4.22
N ALA A 414 10.33 -33.18 4.61
CA ALA A 414 9.65 -34.32 5.22
C ALA A 414 9.23 -34.10 6.69
N ASN A 415 9.64 -33.02 7.33
CA ASN A 415 9.27 -32.73 8.72
C ASN A 415 7.89 -32.07 8.87
N PHE A 416 7.22 -31.78 7.76
CA PHE A 416 5.97 -31.05 7.72
C PHE A 416 4.83 -31.95 7.26
N VAL A 417 3.74 -31.95 8.02
CA VAL A 417 2.54 -32.74 7.74
C VAL A 417 1.32 -31.83 7.78
N ALA A 418 0.60 -31.75 6.66
CA ALA A 418 -0.63 -30.98 6.59
C ALA A 418 -1.69 -31.50 7.57
N ALA A 419 -2.37 -30.58 8.24
CA ALA A 419 -3.59 -30.80 9.01
C ALA A 419 -4.68 -29.84 8.51
N SER A 420 -5.92 -29.94 9.02
CA SER A 420 -7.06 -29.22 8.45
C SER A 420 -6.85 -27.71 8.32
N ASN A 421 -6.23 -27.07 9.32
CA ASN A 421 -6.09 -25.60 9.39
C ASN A 421 -4.65 -25.15 9.73
N THR A 422 -3.66 -26.03 9.58
CA THR A 422 -2.26 -25.74 9.90
C THR A 422 -1.33 -26.77 9.25
N ILE A 423 -0.03 -26.52 9.28
CA ILE A 423 1.01 -27.50 8.97
C ILE A 423 1.70 -27.90 10.28
N ASN A 424 1.64 -29.16 10.67
CA ASN A 424 2.36 -29.65 11.83
C ASN A 424 3.84 -29.86 11.50
N TYR A 425 4.71 -29.46 12.42
CA TYR A 425 6.15 -29.68 12.32
C TYR A 425 6.64 -30.67 13.37
N SER A 426 7.45 -31.65 12.95
CA SER A 426 8.00 -32.72 13.81
C SER A 426 9.51 -32.89 13.70
N GLY A 427 10.21 -31.91 13.11
CA GLY A 427 11.66 -31.92 12.93
C GLY A 427 12.45 -31.49 14.18
N ALA A 428 13.68 -31.02 13.97
CA ALA A 428 14.54 -30.49 15.03
C ALA A 428 13.86 -29.33 15.78
N LEU A 429 14.11 -29.20 17.09
CA LEU A 429 13.49 -28.17 17.93
C LEU A 429 14.05 -26.75 17.69
N ASP A 430 14.83 -26.55 16.64
CA ASP A 430 15.34 -25.25 16.25
C ASP A 430 14.25 -24.38 15.60
N TRP A 431 14.51 -23.07 15.64
CA TRP A 431 13.69 -22.02 15.02
C TRP A 431 14.50 -21.35 13.90
N GLY A 432 15.01 -22.18 12.99
CA GLY A 432 15.82 -21.72 11.86
C GLY A 432 14.98 -21.16 10.71
N TYR A 433 15.63 -20.37 9.87
CA TYR A 433 15.00 -19.71 8.72
C TYR A 433 14.30 -20.69 7.76
N GLN A 434 14.90 -21.85 7.49
CA GLN A 434 14.34 -22.88 6.61
C GLN A 434 13.01 -23.41 7.14
N ARG A 435 12.82 -23.45 8.46
CA ARG A 435 11.55 -23.89 9.07
C ARG A 435 10.39 -22.99 8.66
N MET A 436 10.59 -21.68 8.64
CA MET A 436 9.59 -20.71 8.22
C MET A 436 9.24 -20.89 6.74
N ILE A 437 10.24 -20.93 5.86
CA ILE A 437 10.01 -20.98 4.42
C ILE A 437 9.36 -22.31 4.01
N LEU A 438 9.82 -23.44 4.54
CA LEU A 438 9.21 -24.74 4.26
C LEU A 438 7.80 -24.87 4.83
N HIS A 439 7.52 -24.28 6.00
CA HIS A 439 6.15 -24.18 6.54
C HIS A 439 5.22 -23.52 5.52
N TYR A 440 5.60 -22.36 4.99
CA TYR A 440 4.79 -21.64 4.03
C TYR A 440 4.71 -22.30 2.66
N ALA A 441 5.74 -23.03 2.21
CA ALA A 441 5.66 -23.86 1.01
C ALA A 441 4.61 -24.97 1.15
N HIS A 442 4.54 -25.63 2.31
CA HIS A 442 3.49 -26.62 2.60
C HIS A 442 2.11 -25.98 2.77
N LEU A 443 2.03 -24.80 3.37
CA LEU A 443 0.77 -24.06 3.51
C LEU A 443 0.22 -23.63 2.14
N ALA A 444 1.09 -23.15 1.25
CA ALA A 444 0.74 -22.83 -0.14
C ALA A 444 0.20 -24.06 -0.88
N LYS A 445 0.83 -25.23 -0.70
CA LYS A 445 0.33 -26.50 -1.25
C LYS A 445 -1.04 -26.87 -0.67
N LEU A 446 -1.23 -26.73 0.64
CA LEU A 446 -2.51 -26.99 1.31
C LEU A 446 -3.62 -26.06 0.82
N ALA A 447 -3.30 -24.81 0.47
CA ALA A 447 -4.21 -23.84 -0.15
C ALA A 447 -4.62 -24.17 -1.61
N GLY A 448 -4.23 -25.34 -2.12
CA GLY A 448 -4.41 -25.70 -3.53
C GLY A 448 -3.43 -25.00 -4.47
N GLY A 449 -2.23 -24.67 -4.00
CA GLY A 449 -1.17 -23.99 -4.74
C GLY A 449 -1.24 -22.47 -4.64
N VAL A 450 -0.17 -21.77 -5.01
CA VAL A 450 -0.13 -20.32 -5.21
C VAL A 450 0.56 -20.03 -6.53
N ASP A 451 0.39 -18.83 -7.07
CA ASP A 451 1.02 -18.46 -8.35
C ASP A 451 2.53 -18.28 -8.17
N SER A 452 2.96 -17.67 -7.06
CA SER A 452 4.38 -17.49 -6.74
C SER A 452 4.65 -17.58 -5.23
N ILE A 453 5.89 -17.87 -4.83
CA ILE A 453 6.36 -17.82 -3.44
C ILE A 453 7.76 -17.22 -3.35
N LEU A 454 7.98 -16.34 -2.36
CA LEU A 454 9.31 -15.85 -2.04
C LEU A 454 10.02 -16.80 -1.07
N ILE A 455 11.30 -17.07 -1.34
CA ILE A 455 12.18 -17.80 -0.42
C ILE A 455 12.96 -16.88 0.53
N GLY A 456 12.73 -15.57 0.40
CA GLY A 456 13.31 -14.52 1.22
C GLY A 456 13.28 -13.17 0.52
N SER A 457 13.50 -12.13 1.30
CA SER A 457 13.77 -10.80 0.77
C SER A 457 14.61 -9.96 1.73
N GLU A 458 15.45 -9.09 1.17
CA GLU A 458 16.30 -8.11 1.86
C GLU A 458 17.17 -8.70 2.99
N LEU A 459 17.72 -9.90 2.79
CA LEU A 459 18.62 -10.55 3.75
C LEU A 459 20.09 -10.19 3.48
N ARG A 460 20.35 -8.94 3.05
CA ARG A 460 21.66 -8.51 2.56
C ARG A 460 22.82 -8.77 3.55
N GLY A 461 22.56 -8.60 4.84
CA GLY A 461 23.56 -8.84 5.89
C GLY A 461 24.00 -10.30 5.98
N LEU A 462 23.18 -11.24 5.50
CA LEU A 462 23.47 -12.67 5.41
C LEU A 462 24.04 -13.05 4.04
N THR A 463 23.49 -12.52 2.94
CA THR A 463 23.95 -12.86 1.58
C THR A 463 25.35 -12.32 1.29
N TRP A 464 25.80 -11.27 2.00
CA TRP A 464 27.16 -10.75 1.93
C TRP A 464 28.19 -11.46 2.82
N LEU A 465 27.78 -12.39 3.69
CA LEU A 465 28.73 -13.15 4.50
C LEU A 465 29.56 -14.07 3.64
N ARG A 466 30.88 -14.08 3.86
CA ARG A 466 31.85 -14.84 3.07
C ARG A 466 32.47 -15.97 3.87
N ASN A 467 32.62 -17.15 3.25
CA ASN A 467 33.42 -18.26 3.81
C ASN A 467 34.81 -18.40 3.17
N SER A 468 35.08 -17.60 2.13
CA SER A 468 36.32 -17.47 1.39
C SER A 468 36.25 -16.16 0.57
N ALA A 469 37.30 -15.79 -0.18
CA ALA A 469 37.31 -14.54 -0.94
C ALA A 469 36.10 -14.35 -1.88
N THR A 470 35.58 -15.44 -2.46
CA THR A 470 34.49 -15.41 -3.44
C THR A 470 33.33 -16.36 -3.10
N GLY A 471 33.31 -16.96 -1.90
CA GLY A 471 32.31 -17.94 -1.49
C GLY A 471 31.31 -17.36 -0.49
N PHE A 472 30.01 -17.57 -0.74
CA PHE A 472 28.90 -16.94 -0.01
C PHE A 472 27.95 -18.02 0.55
N PRO A 473 28.22 -18.54 1.76
CA PRO A 473 27.52 -19.71 2.29
C PRO A 473 26.01 -19.57 2.45
N PHE A 474 25.49 -18.35 2.69
CA PHE A 474 24.04 -18.17 2.78
C PHE A 474 23.37 -18.23 1.41
N VAL A 475 24.05 -17.78 0.34
CA VAL A 475 23.57 -17.92 -1.04
C VAL A 475 23.50 -19.40 -1.41
N ASP A 476 24.51 -20.20 -1.04
CA ASP A 476 24.47 -21.66 -1.22
C ASP A 476 23.25 -22.27 -0.52
N LYS A 477 22.92 -21.78 0.68
CA LYS A 477 21.72 -22.22 1.42
C LYS A 477 20.40 -21.76 0.81
N LEU A 478 20.34 -20.60 0.16
CA LEU A 478 19.16 -20.19 -0.61
C LEU A 478 18.95 -21.09 -1.84
N ILE A 479 20.02 -21.57 -2.47
CA ILE A 479 19.93 -22.51 -3.60
C ILE A 479 19.37 -23.86 -3.14
N ASP A 480 19.91 -24.41 -2.04
CA ASP A 480 19.39 -25.62 -1.39
C ASP A 480 17.90 -25.45 -1.04
N LEU A 481 17.55 -24.32 -0.42
CA LEU A 481 16.18 -24.00 -0.01
C LEU A 481 15.23 -23.88 -1.20
N ALA A 482 15.66 -23.26 -2.31
CA ALA A 482 14.85 -23.18 -3.52
C ALA A 482 14.51 -24.57 -4.08
N ALA A 483 15.46 -25.51 -4.04
CA ALA A 483 15.24 -26.89 -4.45
C ALA A 483 14.23 -27.61 -3.53
N ASP A 484 14.36 -27.41 -2.22
CA ASP A 484 13.42 -27.97 -1.24
C ASP A 484 12.01 -27.41 -1.42
N VAL A 485 11.86 -26.09 -1.60
CA VAL A 485 10.56 -25.47 -1.89
C VAL A 485 9.99 -26.02 -3.19
N ARG A 486 10.79 -26.12 -4.26
CA ARG A 486 10.37 -26.70 -5.54
C ARG A 486 9.82 -28.13 -5.38
N SER A 487 10.44 -28.94 -4.53
CA SER A 487 9.98 -30.31 -4.26
C SER A 487 8.58 -30.37 -3.62
N ILE A 488 8.18 -29.30 -2.92
CA ILE A 488 6.89 -29.21 -2.22
C ILE A 488 5.81 -28.66 -3.16
N VAL A 489 6.06 -27.49 -3.76
CA VAL A 489 5.06 -26.72 -4.54
C VAL A 489 4.98 -27.17 -6.00
N GLY A 490 6.02 -27.84 -6.52
CA GLY A 490 6.09 -28.30 -7.91
C GLY A 490 6.37 -27.16 -8.90
N VAL A 491 6.23 -27.46 -10.20
CA VAL A 491 6.56 -26.52 -11.30
C VAL A 491 5.46 -25.48 -11.58
N GLY A 492 4.27 -25.64 -11.00
CA GLY A 492 3.12 -24.74 -11.22
C GLY A 492 3.15 -23.46 -10.37
N THR A 493 4.11 -23.33 -9.47
CA THR A 493 4.30 -22.16 -8.61
C THR A 493 5.66 -21.57 -8.89
N ASN A 494 5.73 -20.26 -9.17
CA ASN A 494 7.01 -19.60 -9.37
C ASN A 494 7.74 -19.39 -8.03
N ILE A 495 9.07 -19.44 -8.04
CA ILE A 495 9.92 -19.27 -6.86
C ILE A 495 10.93 -18.16 -7.17
N PHE A 496 11.06 -17.18 -6.28
CA PHE A 496 12.06 -16.12 -6.42
C PHE A 496 12.53 -15.58 -5.06
N TYR A 497 13.58 -14.77 -5.08
CA TYR A 497 14.11 -14.04 -3.93
C TYR A 497 14.00 -12.54 -4.23
N GLY A 498 13.49 -11.74 -3.28
CA GLY A 498 13.41 -10.28 -3.41
C GLY A 498 14.68 -9.63 -2.87
N ALA A 499 15.64 -9.36 -3.74
CA ALA A 499 16.89 -8.71 -3.32
C ALA A 499 16.65 -7.23 -3.02
N ASP A 500 17.28 -6.71 -1.97
CA ASP A 500 17.30 -5.26 -1.71
C ASP A 500 17.90 -4.52 -2.92
N TRP A 501 17.43 -3.30 -3.20
CA TRP A 501 17.96 -2.48 -4.32
C TRP A 501 19.49 -2.26 -4.25
N SER A 502 20.09 -2.29 -3.05
CA SER A 502 21.54 -2.18 -2.86
C SER A 502 22.28 -3.53 -2.91
N GLU A 503 21.56 -4.65 -3.02
CA GLU A 503 22.06 -6.02 -2.95
C GLU A 503 22.13 -6.68 -4.33
N TYR A 504 21.07 -6.58 -5.14
CA TYR A 504 20.88 -7.41 -6.34
C TYR A 504 22.02 -7.33 -7.37
N SER A 505 22.62 -6.14 -7.53
CA SER A 505 23.58 -5.84 -8.60
C SER A 505 24.99 -6.38 -8.34
N GLY A 506 25.25 -6.96 -7.16
CA GLY A 506 26.55 -7.50 -6.76
C GLY A 506 27.22 -6.72 -5.62
N TYR A 507 27.96 -7.44 -4.79
CA TYR A 507 28.57 -6.98 -3.54
C TYR A 507 29.89 -6.25 -3.80
N GLN A 508 30.09 -5.13 -3.09
CA GLN A 508 31.31 -4.33 -3.09
C GLN A 508 31.88 -4.33 -1.67
N PRO A 509 32.82 -5.24 -1.36
CA PRO A 509 33.34 -5.40 0.00
C PRO A 509 34.11 -4.16 0.48
N PRO A 510 33.78 -3.57 1.65
CA PRO A 510 34.51 -2.41 2.17
C PRO A 510 35.98 -2.67 2.47
N ASP A 511 36.35 -3.93 2.74
CA ASP A 511 37.71 -4.37 3.04
C ASP A 511 38.55 -4.68 1.80
N ALA A 512 37.95 -4.69 0.61
CA ALA A 512 38.64 -4.81 -0.67
C ALA A 512 38.10 -3.80 -1.69
N PRO A 513 38.43 -2.49 -1.55
CA PRO A 513 38.01 -1.47 -2.49
C PRO A 513 38.42 -1.81 -3.93
N GLY A 514 37.46 -1.73 -4.86
CA GLY A 514 37.64 -2.11 -6.26
C GLY A 514 37.10 -3.49 -6.61
N ASP A 515 36.80 -4.33 -5.61
CA ASP A 515 36.16 -5.62 -5.87
C ASP A 515 34.67 -5.45 -6.19
N LYS A 516 34.20 -6.30 -7.11
CA LYS A 516 32.79 -6.44 -7.49
C LYS A 516 32.49 -7.92 -7.59
N LEU A 517 31.76 -8.43 -6.61
CA LEU A 517 31.43 -9.85 -6.49
C LEU A 517 29.94 -10.04 -6.80
N PHE A 518 29.62 -10.67 -7.92
CA PHE A 518 28.24 -10.99 -8.30
C PHE A 518 27.73 -12.21 -7.53
N HIS A 519 27.70 -12.07 -6.20
CA HIS A 519 27.46 -13.13 -5.23
C HIS A 519 26.11 -13.85 -5.38
N LEU A 520 25.08 -13.20 -5.92
CA LEU A 520 23.76 -13.80 -6.14
C LEU A 520 23.63 -14.51 -7.50
N ASP A 521 24.59 -14.38 -8.41
CA ASP A 521 24.52 -15.03 -9.73
C ASP A 521 24.32 -16.55 -9.67
N PRO A 522 24.92 -17.30 -8.71
CA PRO A 522 24.61 -18.72 -8.56
C PRO A 522 23.13 -19.00 -8.23
N LEU A 523 22.50 -18.16 -7.42
CA LEU A 523 21.06 -18.24 -7.12
C LEU A 523 20.23 -17.86 -8.35
N TRP A 524 20.61 -16.78 -9.02
CA TRP A 524 19.98 -16.33 -10.26
C TRP A 524 20.12 -17.31 -11.41
N ALA A 525 21.18 -18.12 -11.45
CA ALA A 525 21.37 -19.17 -12.44
C ALA A 525 20.65 -20.48 -12.08
N SER A 526 20.26 -20.68 -10.82
CA SER A 526 19.59 -21.89 -10.35
C SER A 526 18.31 -22.18 -11.13
N SER A 527 18.11 -23.41 -11.62
CA SER A 527 16.90 -23.81 -12.33
C SER A 527 15.63 -23.80 -11.46
N ASN A 528 15.78 -23.64 -10.14
CA ASN A 528 14.65 -23.58 -9.21
C ASN A 528 14.12 -22.16 -9.00
N ILE A 529 14.84 -21.13 -9.45
CA ILE A 529 14.42 -19.71 -9.39
C ILE A 529 13.83 -19.32 -10.74
N ASP A 530 12.64 -18.73 -10.76
CA ASP A 530 11.93 -18.41 -12.02
C ASP A 530 12.06 -16.93 -12.41
N ALA A 531 12.34 -16.04 -11.47
CA ALA A 531 12.50 -14.61 -11.69
C ALA A 531 13.54 -13.98 -10.75
N ILE A 532 14.07 -12.83 -11.15
CA ILE A 532 14.93 -11.98 -10.33
C ILE A 532 14.03 -10.97 -9.61
N GLY A 533 13.87 -11.10 -8.29
CA GLY A 533 13.12 -10.13 -7.51
C GLY A 533 14.01 -8.97 -7.08
N ILE A 534 13.52 -7.74 -7.25
CA ILE A 534 14.16 -6.52 -6.75
C ILE A 534 13.14 -5.74 -5.92
N ASP A 535 13.49 -5.46 -4.67
CA ASP A 535 12.79 -4.49 -3.82
C ASP A 535 13.31 -3.10 -4.17
N ASN A 536 12.68 -2.48 -5.18
CA ASN A 536 13.20 -1.32 -5.86
C ASN A 536 12.84 -0.02 -5.14
N TYR A 537 13.80 0.44 -4.35
CA TYR A 537 13.76 1.71 -3.65
C TYR A 537 14.90 2.64 -4.07
N MET A 538 15.32 2.57 -5.33
CA MET A 538 16.39 3.41 -5.87
C MET A 538 15.93 4.88 -5.97
N PRO A 539 16.78 5.86 -5.60
CA PRO A 539 16.40 7.27 -5.65
C PRO A 539 16.18 7.73 -7.09
N ILE A 540 15.09 8.46 -7.35
CA ILE A 540 14.77 9.05 -8.67
C ILE A 540 14.64 10.57 -8.60
N SER A 541 15.21 11.19 -7.56
CA SER A 541 15.23 12.63 -7.34
C SER A 541 16.41 12.99 -6.43
N ASP A 542 16.89 14.22 -6.55
CA ASP A 542 17.85 14.86 -5.63
C ASP A 542 17.41 16.30 -5.31
N GLY A 543 16.09 16.57 -5.30
CA GLY A 543 15.51 17.88 -4.99
C GLY A 543 15.85 18.34 -3.57
N ARG A 544 16.12 19.64 -3.38
CA ARG A 544 16.71 20.16 -2.12
C ARG A 544 15.88 21.24 -1.41
N GLY A 545 14.95 21.90 -2.08
CA GLY A 545 14.10 22.97 -1.55
C GLY A 545 14.81 24.31 -1.31
N THR A 546 16.03 24.52 -1.81
CA THR A 546 16.84 25.72 -1.56
C THR A 546 17.22 26.34 -2.89
N GLY A 547 16.82 27.59 -3.16
CA GLY A 547 16.90 28.35 -4.43
C GLY A 547 18.23 28.47 -5.21
N ASP A 548 19.19 27.57 -4.95
CA ASP A 548 20.40 27.25 -5.69
C ASP A 548 20.46 25.70 -5.85
N GLU A 549 19.37 25.05 -6.30
CA GLU A 549 19.32 23.58 -6.38
C GLU A 549 20.09 23.06 -7.61
N PRO A 550 20.87 21.96 -7.49
CA PRO A 550 21.51 21.33 -8.64
C PRO A 550 20.53 20.97 -9.76
N ASP A 551 19.29 20.63 -9.41
CA ASP A 551 18.26 20.15 -10.33
C ASP A 551 17.21 21.21 -10.71
N GLU A 552 17.28 22.44 -10.15
CA GLU A 552 16.40 23.55 -10.55
C GLU A 552 16.58 23.94 -12.03
N SER A 553 17.77 23.70 -12.59
CA SER A 553 18.03 23.89 -14.02
C SER A 553 17.47 22.77 -14.91
N ILE A 554 17.02 21.66 -14.31
CA ILE A 554 16.54 20.45 -14.98
C ILE A 554 15.01 20.39 -14.94
N ALA A 555 14.39 20.79 -13.82
CA ALA A 555 12.96 20.72 -13.59
C ALA A 555 12.46 21.88 -12.72
N ASP A 556 11.25 22.38 -13.01
CA ASP A 556 10.67 23.50 -12.23
C ASP A 556 10.22 23.05 -10.82
N HIS A 557 9.93 21.75 -10.64
CA HIS A 557 9.51 21.16 -9.37
C HIS A 557 9.84 19.66 -9.34
N PRO A 558 10.24 19.08 -8.18
CA PRO A 558 10.51 17.64 -8.02
C PRO A 558 9.31 16.69 -8.27
N HIS A 559 8.12 17.20 -8.59
CA HIS A 559 6.93 16.39 -8.91
C HIS A 559 6.75 16.12 -10.41
N GLN A 560 7.53 16.77 -11.27
CA GLN A 560 7.41 16.63 -12.72
C GLN A 560 7.74 15.19 -13.16
N LEU A 561 6.85 14.58 -13.94
CA LEU A 561 6.99 13.18 -14.36
C LEU A 561 8.24 12.98 -15.23
N ASP A 562 8.52 13.87 -16.17
CA ASP A 562 9.68 13.76 -17.05
C ASP A 562 10.99 13.78 -16.26
N TYR A 563 11.07 14.60 -15.19
CA TYR A 563 12.22 14.63 -14.28
C TYR A 563 12.38 13.30 -13.53
N LEU A 564 11.30 12.81 -12.91
CA LEU A 564 11.33 11.55 -12.18
C LEU A 564 11.65 10.36 -13.10
N GLN A 565 11.07 10.33 -14.31
CA GLN A 565 11.32 9.30 -15.32
C GLN A 565 12.78 9.30 -15.80
N ALA A 566 13.32 10.46 -16.14
CA ALA A 566 14.71 10.60 -16.58
C ALA A 566 15.71 10.10 -15.52
N ASN A 567 15.30 10.13 -14.25
CA ASN A 567 16.09 9.61 -13.14
C ASN A 567 15.81 8.13 -12.82
N ILE A 568 15.01 7.37 -13.57
CA ILE A 568 14.88 5.92 -13.34
C ILE A 568 16.16 5.18 -13.75
N ALA A 569 16.69 5.50 -14.94
CA ALA A 569 17.99 5.06 -15.43
C ALA A 569 18.94 6.25 -15.65
N GLY A 570 19.00 7.14 -14.65
CA GLY A 570 19.80 8.36 -14.64
C GLY A 570 20.04 8.86 -13.20
N GLY A 571 20.78 9.94 -13.03
CA GLY A 571 20.99 10.58 -11.71
C GLY A 571 21.84 9.77 -10.72
N GLU A 572 21.52 9.89 -9.42
CA GLU A 572 22.24 9.17 -8.37
C GLU A 572 22.14 7.66 -8.57
N GLY A 573 23.29 6.97 -8.62
CA GLY A 573 23.36 5.51 -8.82
C GLY A 573 23.40 5.07 -10.29
N TYR A 574 23.37 6.01 -11.23
CA TYR A 574 23.56 5.75 -12.67
C TYR A 574 24.63 6.67 -13.26
N ASP A 575 24.40 7.98 -13.24
CA ASP A 575 25.32 8.98 -13.79
C ASP A 575 26.43 9.33 -12.79
N TRP A 576 26.06 9.43 -11.51
CA TRP A 576 26.93 9.91 -10.44
C TRP A 576 26.55 9.33 -9.08
N TYR A 577 27.40 9.55 -8.07
CA TYR A 577 27.16 9.22 -6.67
C TYR A 577 27.74 10.30 -5.74
N TYR A 578 27.33 10.29 -4.48
CA TYR A 578 27.97 11.07 -3.41
C TYR A 578 29.01 10.22 -2.69
N ALA A 579 30.28 10.64 -2.70
CA ALA A 579 31.37 9.89 -2.07
C ALA A 579 31.36 9.99 -0.54
N SER A 580 30.68 10.99 0.01
CA SER A 580 30.51 11.18 1.45
C SER A 580 29.23 11.95 1.77
N GLN A 581 28.84 11.94 3.05
CA GLN A 581 27.75 12.79 3.52
C GLN A 581 28.07 14.28 3.33
N ALA A 582 29.34 14.68 3.47
CA ALA A 582 29.75 16.06 3.23
C ALA A 582 29.55 16.46 1.76
N ASP A 583 29.89 15.57 0.82
CA ASP A 583 29.67 15.78 -0.62
C ASP A 583 28.18 15.86 -0.94
N ARG A 584 27.35 15.02 -0.30
CA ARG A 584 25.89 15.11 -0.42
C ARG A 584 25.38 16.49 -0.01
N MET A 585 25.79 16.98 1.17
CA MET A 585 25.40 18.31 1.65
C MET A 585 25.88 19.44 0.73
N ALA A 586 27.08 19.30 0.15
CA ALA A 586 27.67 20.29 -0.75
C ALA A 586 27.26 20.14 -2.23
N ALA A 587 26.40 19.15 -2.57
CA ALA A 587 26.04 18.80 -3.95
C ALA A 587 27.21 18.41 -4.86
N ILE A 588 28.28 17.83 -4.30
CA ILE A 588 29.45 17.39 -5.06
C ILE A 588 29.17 16.00 -5.64
N ARG A 589 28.66 15.97 -6.87
CA ARG A 589 28.33 14.75 -7.62
C ARG A 589 29.57 14.16 -8.29
N THR A 590 29.92 12.92 -7.95
CA THR A 590 31.07 12.22 -8.54
C THR A 590 30.61 11.30 -9.68
N PRO A 591 31.09 11.45 -10.93
CA PRO A 591 30.67 10.62 -12.05
C PRO A 591 31.00 9.13 -11.86
N ILE A 592 30.06 8.25 -12.20
CA ILE A 592 30.28 6.79 -12.23
C ILE A 592 30.95 6.41 -13.56
N ASN A 593 32.17 5.91 -13.48
CA ASN A 593 32.96 5.43 -14.61
C ASN A 593 33.78 4.20 -14.22
N ASP A 594 34.35 3.52 -15.20
CA ASP A 594 35.09 2.27 -15.01
C ASP A 594 36.49 2.29 -15.66
N GLY A 595 37.03 3.50 -15.86
CA GLY A 595 38.38 3.68 -16.38
C GLY A 595 38.67 2.86 -17.66
N PRO A 596 39.80 2.12 -17.71
CA PRO A 596 40.21 1.37 -18.90
C PRO A 596 39.31 0.18 -19.30
N ASP A 597 38.63 -0.44 -18.33
CA ASP A 597 37.80 -1.63 -18.58
C ASP A 597 36.48 -1.26 -19.28
N ASN A 598 36.02 -0.01 -19.12
CA ASN A 598 34.88 0.58 -19.82
C ASN A 598 33.57 -0.21 -19.66
N GLU A 599 33.33 -0.78 -18.47
CA GLU A 599 32.09 -1.45 -18.05
C GLU A 599 31.41 -0.66 -16.89
N PRO A 600 31.06 0.63 -17.05
CA PRO A 600 30.52 1.44 -15.96
C PRO A 600 29.23 0.88 -15.34
N TRP A 601 28.48 0.08 -16.11
CA TRP A 601 27.23 -0.55 -15.67
C TRP A 601 27.39 -1.42 -14.42
N ILE A 602 28.57 -2.02 -14.15
CA ILE A 602 28.75 -2.86 -12.95
C ILE A 602 28.69 -2.03 -11.66
N TRP A 603 28.95 -0.73 -11.75
CA TRP A 603 28.94 0.23 -10.64
C TRP A 603 27.61 0.99 -10.54
N ARG A 604 26.75 0.87 -11.55
CA ARG A 604 25.46 1.56 -11.64
C ARG A 604 24.35 0.63 -11.17
N PHE A 605 23.98 0.71 -9.90
CA PHE A 605 22.90 -0.12 -9.36
C PHE A 605 21.53 0.20 -9.96
N LYS A 606 21.38 1.24 -10.78
CA LYS A 606 20.15 1.54 -11.56
C LYS A 606 20.21 1.05 -13.01
N ASP A 607 21.37 0.58 -13.48
CA ASP A 607 21.55 0.11 -14.86
C ASP A 607 21.08 -1.34 -15.01
N ILE A 608 19.80 -1.55 -14.70
CA ILE A 608 19.13 -2.87 -14.71
C ILE A 608 19.23 -3.49 -16.10
N THR A 609 19.07 -2.69 -17.15
CA THR A 609 19.16 -3.14 -18.55
C THR A 609 20.53 -3.71 -18.89
N SER A 610 21.60 -3.02 -18.53
CA SER A 610 22.95 -3.50 -18.80
C SER A 610 23.32 -4.68 -17.90
N TRP A 611 22.93 -4.66 -16.62
CA TRP A 611 23.12 -5.82 -15.73
C TRP A 611 22.46 -7.07 -16.31
N TRP A 612 21.20 -6.98 -16.72
CA TRP A 612 20.46 -8.11 -17.27
C TRP A 612 21.00 -8.60 -18.62
N SER A 613 21.53 -7.69 -19.45
CA SER A 613 21.94 -7.98 -20.82
C SER A 613 23.39 -8.45 -21.00
N ASN A 614 24.26 -8.29 -19.99
CA ASN A 614 25.69 -8.53 -20.13
C ASN A 614 26.17 -9.76 -19.34
N PRO A 615 27.23 -10.45 -19.80
CA PRO A 615 27.88 -11.48 -19.00
C PRO A 615 28.55 -10.83 -17.79
N HIS A 616 28.36 -11.42 -16.61
CA HIS A 616 28.97 -10.92 -15.38
C HIS A 616 30.34 -11.52 -15.18
N HIS A 617 31.31 -10.69 -14.78
CA HIS A 617 32.66 -11.11 -14.42
C HIS A 617 33.00 -10.49 -13.08
N ASN A 618 33.36 -11.30 -12.10
CA ASN A 618 33.80 -10.75 -10.82
C ASN A 618 35.04 -9.87 -11.02
N ARG A 619 35.21 -8.89 -10.14
CA ARG A 619 36.47 -8.17 -9.96
C ARG A 619 37.06 -8.55 -8.62
N VAL A 620 38.24 -9.15 -8.66
CA VAL A 620 39.01 -9.56 -7.47
C VAL A 620 40.35 -8.82 -7.49
N GLY A 621 40.65 -8.11 -6.40
CA GLY A 621 41.73 -7.12 -6.39
C GLY A 621 41.53 -6.00 -7.42
N GLY A 622 40.29 -5.67 -7.77
CA GLY A 622 39.95 -4.74 -8.85
C GLY A 622 40.24 -5.24 -10.28
N VAL A 623 40.61 -6.51 -10.45
CA VAL A 623 40.90 -7.11 -11.77
C VAL A 623 39.71 -7.94 -12.23
N ARG A 624 39.23 -7.67 -13.44
CA ARG A 624 38.17 -8.44 -14.11
C ARG A 624 38.60 -9.88 -14.36
N ASP A 625 37.82 -10.82 -13.83
CA ASP A 625 38.05 -12.25 -14.06
C ASP A 625 37.90 -12.60 -15.55
N PRO A 626 38.76 -13.47 -16.10
CA PRO A 626 38.71 -13.85 -17.51
C PRO A 626 37.45 -14.66 -17.86
N SER A 627 36.94 -15.43 -16.89
CA SER A 627 35.72 -16.24 -17.04
C SER A 627 34.52 -15.53 -16.45
N PRO A 628 33.34 -15.61 -17.09
CA PRO A 628 32.12 -15.08 -16.49
C PRO A 628 31.65 -15.95 -15.31
N THR A 629 30.74 -15.40 -14.51
CA THR A 629 30.01 -16.13 -13.48
C THR A 629 28.99 -17.10 -14.10
N ALA A 630 28.15 -17.72 -13.27
CA ALA A 630 27.05 -18.57 -13.72
C ALA A 630 25.89 -17.81 -14.39
N TRP A 631 25.85 -16.47 -14.30
CA TRP A 631 24.79 -15.68 -14.92
C TRP A 631 24.79 -15.84 -16.44
N VAL A 632 23.62 -16.17 -16.97
CA VAL A 632 23.36 -16.18 -18.41
C VAL A 632 22.55 -14.94 -18.74
N PRO A 633 23.06 -14.03 -19.59
CA PRO A 633 22.34 -12.83 -19.97
C PRO A 633 20.93 -13.13 -20.46
N GLN A 634 19.98 -12.31 -20.04
CA GLN A 634 18.57 -12.40 -20.45
C GLN A 634 17.85 -13.68 -20.05
N SER A 635 18.45 -14.52 -19.20
CA SER A 635 17.92 -15.87 -18.92
C SER A 635 16.63 -15.90 -18.12
N LYS A 636 16.32 -14.84 -17.35
CA LYS A 636 15.14 -14.75 -16.50
C LYS A 636 14.54 -13.35 -16.50
N PRO A 637 13.21 -13.23 -16.35
CA PRO A 637 12.57 -11.94 -16.13
C PRO A 637 12.91 -11.37 -14.76
N ILE A 638 12.80 -10.05 -14.67
CA ILE A 638 12.87 -9.27 -13.45
C ILE A 638 11.44 -8.95 -13.02
N TRP A 639 11.19 -9.09 -11.72
CA TRP A 639 9.98 -8.63 -11.05
C TRP A 639 10.37 -7.59 -10.00
N MET A 640 9.63 -6.47 -9.93
CA MET A 640 9.79 -5.54 -8.82
C MET A 640 8.96 -6.09 -7.67
N SER A 641 9.59 -6.84 -6.77
CA SER A 641 8.93 -7.48 -5.64
C SER A 641 8.40 -6.48 -4.62
N GLU A 642 9.00 -5.30 -4.60
CA GLU A 642 8.47 -4.10 -3.98
C GLU A 642 8.80 -2.88 -4.85
N LEU A 643 7.89 -1.92 -4.92
CA LEU A 643 8.12 -0.61 -5.54
C LEU A 643 7.30 0.47 -4.82
N GLY A 644 7.96 1.51 -4.32
CA GLY A 644 7.24 2.66 -3.78
C GLY A 644 8.16 3.67 -3.09
N CYS A 645 7.58 4.77 -2.64
CA CYS A 645 8.22 5.70 -1.73
C CYS A 645 7.23 6.16 -0.65
N GLY A 646 7.74 6.73 0.44
CA GLY A 646 6.91 7.35 1.47
C GLY A 646 6.12 8.55 0.92
N ALA A 647 4.93 8.78 1.46
CA ALA A 647 4.09 9.94 1.18
C ALA A 647 4.53 11.16 2.01
N VAL A 648 5.77 11.60 1.80
CA VAL A 648 6.46 12.64 2.56
C VAL A 648 7.24 13.53 1.60
N ASP A 649 7.47 14.79 1.98
CA ASP A 649 8.33 15.71 1.24
C ASP A 649 9.62 15.00 0.80
N LYS A 650 9.94 15.07 -0.49
CA LYS A 650 11.11 14.43 -1.09
C LYS A 650 11.20 12.91 -0.89
N GLY A 651 10.07 12.21 -0.72
CA GLY A 651 10.00 10.74 -0.74
C GLY A 651 10.87 10.08 -1.84
N PRO A 652 10.83 10.57 -3.09
CA PRO A 652 11.66 10.05 -4.19
C PRO A 652 13.18 10.17 -4.02
N ASN A 653 13.70 11.01 -3.11
CA ASN A 653 15.13 11.14 -2.83
C ASN A 653 15.71 9.94 -2.07
N THR A 654 14.87 9.25 -1.29
CA THR A 654 15.30 8.08 -0.52
C THR A 654 14.09 7.15 -0.35
N PRO A 655 13.65 6.46 -1.42
CA PRO A 655 12.36 5.77 -1.41
C PRO A 655 12.23 4.66 -0.35
N ASN A 656 13.33 4.11 0.14
CA ASN A 656 13.35 3.01 1.12
C ASN A 656 13.05 3.45 2.55
N VAL A 657 13.21 4.74 2.90
CA VAL A 657 13.04 5.17 4.29
C VAL A 657 11.59 5.43 4.63
N PHE A 658 11.22 5.10 5.86
CA PHE A 658 9.90 5.37 6.43
C PHE A 658 10.05 5.83 7.88
N GLY A 659 9.10 6.65 8.32
CA GLY A 659 9.02 7.07 9.71
C GLY A 659 8.39 5.98 10.57
N ASP A 660 9.12 5.53 11.60
CA ASP A 660 8.60 4.63 12.63
C ASP A 660 9.33 4.86 13.96
N PRO A 661 8.81 5.72 14.86
CA PRO A 661 9.52 6.18 16.05
C PRO A 661 10.02 5.09 17.02
N LYS A 662 9.55 3.85 16.89
CA LYS A 662 10.08 2.72 17.67
C LYS A 662 11.39 2.16 17.10
N SER A 663 11.59 2.23 15.79
CA SER A 663 12.69 1.56 15.09
C SER A 663 13.93 2.44 14.99
N VAL A 664 15.11 1.82 15.01
CA VAL A 664 16.36 2.50 14.64
C VAL A 664 16.41 2.90 13.16
N GLU A 665 15.54 2.33 12.32
CA GLU A 665 15.44 2.69 10.90
C GLU A 665 14.52 3.91 10.69
N ASN A 666 14.03 4.55 11.77
CA ASN A 666 13.26 5.79 11.72
C ASN A 666 14.08 6.92 11.08
N ALA A 667 13.77 7.24 9.83
CA ALA A 667 14.46 8.26 9.07
C ALA A 667 13.49 9.05 8.18
N LEU A 668 13.96 10.23 7.75
CA LEU A 668 13.33 11.03 6.71
C LEU A 668 14.17 10.96 5.44
N PRO A 669 13.56 11.09 4.25
CA PRO A 669 14.33 11.19 3.02
C PRO A 669 15.33 12.35 3.06
N TYR A 670 16.40 12.25 2.27
CA TYR A 670 17.40 13.32 2.24
C TYR A 670 16.75 14.68 1.92
N PHE A 671 17.07 15.66 2.77
CA PHE A 671 16.58 17.05 2.70
C PHE A 671 15.07 17.23 2.94
N SER A 672 14.36 16.17 3.29
CA SER A 672 12.93 16.24 3.63
C SER A 672 12.73 17.06 4.90
N ASP A 673 11.68 17.88 4.92
CA ASP A 673 11.21 18.55 6.14
C ASP A 673 10.24 17.70 6.97
N GLY A 674 9.89 16.49 6.48
CA GLY A 674 8.99 15.54 7.12
C GLY A 674 7.50 15.85 6.95
N THR A 675 7.13 16.86 6.16
CA THR A 675 5.72 17.16 5.86
C THR A 675 5.12 16.06 4.99
N ALA A 676 3.85 15.72 5.23
CA ALA A 676 3.15 14.71 4.43
C ALA A 676 2.93 15.20 3.00
N ASP A 677 3.40 14.41 2.03
CA ASP A 677 3.27 14.70 0.60
C ASP A 677 2.93 13.43 -0.17
N ALA A 678 1.64 13.18 -0.30
CA ALA A 678 1.14 12.04 -1.05
C ALA A 678 1.17 12.28 -2.58
N LEU A 679 1.39 13.52 -3.04
CA LEU A 679 1.63 13.79 -4.47
C LEU A 679 3.00 13.24 -4.88
N ALA A 680 4.04 13.41 -4.04
CA ALA A 680 5.37 12.83 -4.28
C ALA A 680 5.30 11.31 -4.52
N GLN A 681 4.56 10.60 -3.65
CA GLN A 681 4.30 9.17 -3.80
C GLN A 681 3.55 8.83 -5.09
N ARG A 682 2.47 9.56 -5.41
CA ARG A 682 1.68 9.32 -6.62
C ARG A 682 2.53 9.51 -7.89
N GLN A 683 3.31 10.59 -7.95
CA GLN A 683 4.16 10.90 -9.09
C GLN A 683 5.31 9.90 -9.25
N PHE A 684 5.89 9.41 -8.15
CA PHE A 684 6.89 8.33 -8.17
C PHE A 684 6.34 7.06 -8.86
N LEU A 685 5.14 6.62 -8.46
CA LEU A 685 4.52 5.43 -9.03
C LEU A 685 4.11 5.64 -10.49
N ARG A 686 3.57 6.81 -10.83
CA ARG A 686 3.23 7.17 -12.22
C ARG A 686 4.48 7.20 -13.11
N ALA A 687 5.60 7.74 -12.63
CA ALA A 687 6.86 7.77 -13.37
C ALA A 687 7.37 6.36 -13.70
N HIS A 688 7.38 5.46 -12.71
CA HIS A 688 7.75 4.07 -12.96
C HIS A 688 6.79 3.35 -13.91
N HIS A 689 5.48 3.51 -13.72
CA HIS A 689 4.51 2.92 -14.64
C HIS A 689 4.75 3.39 -16.08
N HIS A 690 4.94 4.69 -16.28
CA HIS A 690 5.18 5.26 -17.61
C HIS A 690 6.46 4.75 -18.28
N TRP A 691 7.52 4.59 -17.49
CA TRP A 691 8.81 4.12 -17.97
C TRP A 691 8.80 2.65 -18.42
N TRP A 692 8.08 1.79 -17.70
CA TRP A 692 8.10 0.34 -17.92
C TRP A 692 7.00 -0.17 -18.86
N GLN A 693 5.87 0.53 -18.95
CA GLN A 693 4.66 0.05 -19.64
C GLN A 693 4.56 0.55 -21.09
N ALA A 694 4.47 -0.39 -22.02
CA ALA A 694 4.23 -0.07 -23.42
C ALA A 694 2.93 0.72 -23.63
N GLY A 695 3.02 1.81 -24.42
CA GLY A 695 1.89 2.70 -24.71
C GLY A 695 1.70 3.85 -23.72
N SER A 696 2.49 3.90 -22.64
CA SER A 696 2.49 5.01 -21.71
C SER A 696 3.30 6.22 -22.24
N PRO A 697 3.03 7.44 -21.74
CA PRO A 697 3.84 8.62 -22.05
C PRO A 697 5.32 8.40 -21.74
N GLY A 698 6.23 8.79 -22.65
CA GLY A 698 7.67 8.66 -22.43
C GLY A 698 8.25 7.25 -22.55
N TYR A 699 7.44 6.24 -22.86
CA TYR A 699 7.92 4.86 -23.03
C TYR A 699 8.90 4.72 -24.20
N ASP A 700 10.08 4.13 -23.92
CA ASP A 700 11.05 3.69 -24.91
C ASP A 700 11.26 2.16 -24.77
N PRO A 701 11.03 1.35 -25.82
CA PRO A 701 11.25 -0.10 -25.76
C PRO A 701 12.70 -0.51 -25.45
N LEU A 702 13.68 0.39 -25.60
CA LEU A 702 15.06 0.14 -25.19
C LEU A 702 15.26 0.13 -23.68
N ASN A 703 14.38 0.78 -22.92
CA ASN A 703 14.42 0.78 -21.46
C ASN A 703 13.96 -0.57 -20.87
N ASN A 704 13.05 -1.26 -21.55
CA ASN A 704 12.56 -2.59 -21.16
C ASN A 704 12.62 -3.57 -22.34
N PRO A 705 13.83 -3.99 -22.76
CA PRO A 705 14.02 -4.78 -23.96
C PRO A 705 13.41 -6.18 -23.86
N ALA A 706 13.06 -6.77 -25.00
CA ALA A 706 12.64 -8.16 -25.07
C ALA A 706 13.81 -9.13 -24.88
N SER A 707 13.54 -10.28 -24.24
CA SER A 707 14.52 -11.37 -24.12
C SER A 707 14.66 -12.14 -25.42
N ASN A 708 15.89 -12.53 -25.74
CA ASN A 708 16.18 -13.51 -26.80
C ASN A 708 16.11 -14.96 -26.30
N VAL A 709 15.90 -15.18 -24.99
CA VAL A 709 15.92 -16.51 -24.35
C VAL A 709 14.50 -16.99 -23.99
N TYR A 710 13.61 -16.08 -23.59
CA TYR A 710 12.22 -16.39 -23.27
C TYR A 710 11.26 -15.39 -23.93
N ALA A 711 9.98 -15.76 -24.03
CA ALA A 711 8.95 -14.85 -24.52
C ALA A 711 8.57 -13.84 -23.43
N GLY A 712 9.00 -12.59 -23.56
CA GLY A 712 8.70 -11.52 -22.62
C GLY A 712 9.73 -10.40 -22.65
N GLN A 713 9.49 -9.37 -21.83
CA GLN A 713 10.42 -8.27 -21.60
C GLN A 713 11.36 -8.60 -20.43
N MET A 714 12.44 -7.82 -20.30
CA MET A 714 13.35 -7.87 -19.16
C MET A 714 12.60 -7.72 -17.84
N LEU A 715 11.92 -6.60 -17.65
CA LEU A 715 10.99 -6.40 -16.54
C LEU A 715 9.60 -6.79 -16.99
N ASP A 716 8.95 -7.68 -16.25
CA ASP A 716 7.53 -7.98 -16.46
C ASP A 716 6.68 -6.86 -15.83
N PRO A 717 6.00 -6.02 -16.62
CA PRO A 717 5.27 -4.88 -16.09
C PRO A 717 4.02 -5.29 -15.30
N ASP A 718 3.53 -6.52 -15.48
CA ASP A 718 2.40 -7.07 -14.73
C ASP A 718 2.85 -7.55 -13.33
N ARG A 719 4.16 -7.58 -13.08
CA ARG A 719 4.82 -8.04 -11.83
C ARG A 719 5.57 -6.92 -11.12
N ILE A 720 5.04 -5.71 -11.20
CA ILE A 720 5.48 -4.56 -10.41
C ILE A 720 4.59 -4.46 -9.17
N TYR A 721 5.03 -5.07 -8.06
CA TYR A 721 4.27 -5.08 -6.82
C TYR A 721 4.45 -3.75 -6.08
N VAL A 722 3.48 -2.85 -6.23
CA VAL A 722 3.55 -1.56 -5.52
C VAL A 722 3.42 -1.78 -4.01
N TRP A 723 4.26 -1.08 -3.24
CA TRP A 723 4.27 -1.12 -1.77
C TRP A 723 3.56 0.14 -1.25
N THR A 724 2.40 0.06 -0.59
CA THR A 724 1.65 -1.16 -0.19
C THR A 724 0.16 -0.92 0.09
N TRP A 725 -0.68 -1.97 0.07
CA TRP A 725 -2.08 -1.95 0.49
C TRP A 725 -2.28 -2.65 1.85
N ASP A 726 -3.07 -2.05 2.74
CA ASP A 726 -3.35 -2.58 4.07
C ASP A 726 -4.69 -3.33 4.12
N ALA A 727 -4.70 -4.54 4.67
CA ALA A 727 -5.90 -5.32 4.91
C ALA A 727 -6.84 -4.67 5.94
N ARG A 728 -6.36 -3.70 6.73
CA ARG A 728 -7.20 -2.88 7.60
C ARG A 728 -7.86 -1.77 6.77
N PRO A 729 -9.20 -1.69 6.70
CA PRO A 729 -9.88 -0.84 5.73
C PRO A 729 -9.80 0.64 6.09
N ASN A 730 -9.68 1.49 5.07
CA ASN A 730 -9.84 2.93 5.24
C ASN A 730 -11.33 3.29 5.45
N PRO A 731 -11.67 4.19 6.39
CA PRO A 731 -10.77 5.00 7.23
C PRO A 731 -10.58 4.45 8.65
N ALA A 732 -10.99 3.20 8.94
CA ALA A 732 -10.76 2.61 10.26
C ALA A 732 -9.26 2.59 10.55
N PHE A 733 -8.45 2.04 9.66
CA PHE A 733 -7.04 2.37 9.59
C PHE A 733 -6.90 3.60 8.69
N PRO A 734 -6.12 4.64 9.08
CA PRO A 734 -5.26 4.73 10.27
C PRO A 734 -5.91 5.25 11.55
N ASN A 735 -7.21 5.61 11.55
CA ASN A 735 -7.79 6.44 12.60
C ASN A 735 -8.03 5.73 13.95
N ARG A 736 -8.17 4.39 13.96
CA ARG A 736 -8.40 3.58 15.17
C ARG A 736 -7.09 3.28 15.89
N ILE A 737 -6.43 4.34 16.36
CA ILE A 737 -5.18 4.23 17.13
C ILE A 737 -5.37 3.58 18.52
N ASP A 738 -6.62 3.43 18.96
CA ASP A 738 -7.00 2.61 20.11
C ASP A 738 -6.89 1.10 19.85
N VAL A 739 -6.85 0.70 18.57
CA VAL A 739 -6.69 -0.69 18.12
C VAL A 739 -5.29 -0.92 17.54
N TRP A 740 -4.79 0.02 16.72
CA TRP A 740 -3.54 -0.11 15.98
C TRP A 740 -2.57 1.04 16.28
N SER A 741 -1.45 0.72 16.92
CA SER A 741 -0.46 1.72 17.38
C SER A 741 0.29 2.43 16.25
N ASP A 742 0.39 1.80 15.08
CA ASP A 742 1.12 2.26 13.89
C ASP A 742 0.32 3.25 13.03
N GLY A 743 -0.93 3.56 13.36
CA GLY A 743 -1.77 4.49 12.58
C GLY A 743 -1.14 5.89 12.39
N LYS A 744 -0.26 6.33 13.30
CA LYS A 744 0.46 7.61 13.15
C LYS A 744 1.48 7.60 12.00
N ASN A 745 2.06 6.44 11.70
CA ASN A 745 3.08 6.28 10.66
C ASN A 745 2.44 6.38 9.26
N TYR A 746 1.11 6.18 9.15
CA TYR A 746 0.40 6.27 7.89
C TYR A 746 0.68 7.56 7.14
N GLN A 747 0.65 8.73 7.81
CA GLN A 747 0.68 10.04 7.16
C GLN A 747 1.87 10.25 6.22
N THR A 748 3.03 9.69 6.54
CA THR A 748 4.28 9.81 5.78
C THR A 748 4.80 8.48 5.22
N GLY A 749 4.23 7.34 5.63
CA GLY A 749 4.63 6.02 5.15
C GLY A 749 4.03 5.64 3.79
N HIS A 750 4.38 4.44 3.33
CA HIS A 750 4.13 3.95 1.97
C HIS A 750 2.69 3.52 1.66
N TRP A 751 1.80 3.47 2.65
CA TRP A 751 0.42 3.02 2.49
C TRP A 751 -0.33 3.68 1.31
N LEU A 752 -0.98 2.89 0.48
CA LEU A 752 -1.83 3.36 -0.62
C LEU A 752 -3.31 3.34 -0.26
N THR A 753 -3.69 2.56 0.76
CA THR A 753 -5.05 2.45 1.31
C THR A 753 -5.55 3.83 1.77
N GLY A 754 -6.58 4.37 1.12
CA GLY A 754 -7.09 5.72 1.38
C GLY A 754 -6.39 6.85 0.60
N ARG A 755 -5.31 6.56 -0.13
CA ARG A 755 -4.64 7.49 -1.06
C ARG A 755 -4.97 7.20 -2.53
N LEU A 756 -5.21 5.95 -2.90
CA LEU A 756 -5.74 5.63 -4.23
C LEU A 756 -7.15 6.21 -4.41
N GLY A 757 -7.47 6.58 -5.64
CA GLY A 757 -8.69 7.30 -6.00
C GLY A 757 -8.62 8.82 -5.80
N THR A 758 -7.46 9.34 -5.38
CA THR A 758 -7.15 10.77 -5.38
C THR A 758 -6.38 11.15 -6.65
N LEU A 759 -6.15 12.44 -6.88
CA LEU A 759 -5.68 12.95 -8.18
C LEU A 759 -4.50 13.90 -8.01
N ALA A 760 -3.56 13.84 -8.96
CA ALA A 760 -2.66 14.96 -9.23
C ALA A 760 -3.41 16.06 -9.99
N GLY A 761 -2.92 17.30 -9.91
CA GLY A 761 -3.56 18.45 -10.57
C GLY A 761 -3.69 18.29 -12.09
N ASP A 762 -2.71 17.63 -12.73
CA ASP A 762 -2.72 17.33 -14.16
C ASP A 762 -3.78 16.29 -14.55
N GLU A 763 -4.02 15.29 -13.71
CA GLU A 763 -5.07 14.29 -13.93
C GLU A 763 -6.47 14.91 -13.80
N LEU A 764 -6.67 15.78 -12.81
CA LEU A 764 -7.95 16.50 -12.67
C LEU A 764 -8.22 17.36 -13.89
N LEU A 765 -7.25 18.19 -14.29
CA LEU A 765 -7.41 19.10 -15.42
C LEU A 765 -7.63 18.33 -16.72
N SER A 766 -6.89 17.25 -16.95
CA SER A 766 -7.08 16.37 -18.10
C SER A 766 -8.47 15.71 -18.11
N GLY A 767 -8.96 15.27 -16.94
CA GLY A 767 -10.30 14.73 -16.76
C GLY A 767 -11.39 15.74 -17.12
N ILE A 768 -11.29 16.97 -16.63
CA ILE A 768 -12.23 18.05 -16.97
C ILE A 768 -12.13 18.38 -18.47
N ALA A 769 -10.93 18.50 -19.03
CA ALA A 769 -10.75 18.81 -20.45
C ALA A 769 -11.41 17.77 -21.37
N LYS A 770 -11.26 16.48 -21.03
CA LYS A 770 -11.90 15.37 -21.74
C LYS A 770 -13.43 15.50 -21.75
N ASP A 771 -14.02 15.89 -20.63
CA ASP A 771 -15.47 16.09 -20.51
C ASP A 771 -16.00 17.27 -21.35
N PHE A 772 -15.14 18.18 -21.78
CA PHE A 772 -15.46 19.29 -22.70
C PHE A 772 -14.93 19.08 -24.13
N GLY A 773 -14.34 17.91 -24.42
CA GLY A 773 -13.77 17.61 -25.75
C GLY A 773 -12.54 18.47 -26.11
N VAL A 774 -11.79 18.91 -25.10
CA VAL A 774 -10.58 19.74 -25.26
C VAL A 774 -9.36 18.94 -24.81
N THR A 775 -8.20 19.24 -25.38
CA THR A 775 -6.90 18.72 -24.92
C THR A 775 -6.02 19.91 -24.55
N PHE A 776 -5.38 19.85 -23.38
CA PHE A 776 -4.39 20.84 -23.00
C PHE A 776 -3.04 20.49 -23.64
N ALA A 777 -2.36 21.50 -24.18
CA ALA A 777 -1.04 21.30 -24.79
C ALA A 777 0.06 21.08 -23.73
N ASN A 778 -0.12 21.67 -22.54
CA ASN A 778 0.75 21.45 -21.39
C ASN A 778 -0.07 21.60 -20.10
N VAL A 779 0.19 20.76 -19.11
CA VAL A 779 -0.42 20.83 -17.78
C VAL A 779 0.67 20.62 -16.74
N ASN A 780 1.00 21.70 -16.04
CA ASN A 780 2.00 21.62 -14.97
C ASN A 780 1.34 21.00 -13.72
N VAL A 781 1.97 19.94 -13.21
CA VAL A 781 1.62 19.39 -11.90
C VAL A 781 2.12 20.32 -10.81
N ALA A 782 1.28 20.57 -9.81
CA ALA A 782 1.64 21.34 -8.63
C ALA A 782 0.98 20.72 -7.38
N PRO A 783 1.62 20.81 -6.20
CA PRO A 783 1.00 20.46 -4.94
C PRO A 783 -0.26 21.32 -4.63
N PRO A 784 -1.18 20.81 -3.79
CA PRO A 784 -1.18 19.48 -3.18
C PRO A 784 -1.84 18.42 -4.07
N GLN A 785 -1.77 17.16 -3.65
CA GLN A 785 -2.66 16.12 -4.17
C GLN A 785 -4.13 16.47 -3.88
N ILE A 786 -5.01 16.19 -4.84
CA ILE A 786 -6.42 16.54 -4.81
C ILE A 786 -7.22 15.31 -4.39
N TYR A 787 -7.89 15.39 -3.25
CA TYR A 787 -8.72 14.28 -2.75
C TYR A 787 -9.91 13.99 -3.68
N GLY A 788 -10.59 15.04 -4.12
CA GLY A 788 -11.60 15.00 -5.17
C GLY A 788 -12.16 16.38 -5.49
N ALA A 789 -12.85 16.47 -6.63
CA ALA A 789 -13.51 17.68 -7.11
C ALA A 789 -14.90 17.36 -7.64
N GLN A 790 -15.81 18.33 -7.55
CA GLN A 790 -17.21 18.19 -7.97
C GLN A 790 -17.67 19.43 -8.75
N ILE A 791 -18.31 19.20 -9.89
CA ILE A 791 -18.96 20.23 -10.72
C ILE A 791 -20.47 19.99 -10.66
N ASN A 792 -21.19 20.90 -10.01
CA ASN A 792 -22.61 20.74 -9.68
C ASN A 792 -23.59 21.46 -10.61
N ASN A 793 -23.08 22.24 -11.55
CA ASN A 793 -23.88 23.08 -12.44
C ASN A 793 -23.48 22.85 -13.89
N VAL A 794 -24.39 23.18 -14.81
CA VAL A 794 -24.02 23.35 -16.21
C VAL A 794 -23.06 24.53 -16.28
N THR A 795 -21.81 24.25 -16.62
CA THR A 795 -20.72 25.23 -16.60
C THR A 795 -19.88 25.14 -17.88
N SER A 796 -19.00 26.12 -18.08
CA SER A 796 -17.95 26.08 -19.10
C SER A 796 -16.67 25.48 -18.52
N LEU A 797 -15.75 24.98 -19.37
CA LEU A 797 -14.44 24.47 -18.96
C LEU A 797 -13.69 25.37 -17.95
N ARG A 798 -13.84 26.70 -18.06
CA ARG A 798 -13.15 27.67 -17.19
C ARG A 798 -13.83 27.93 -15.84
N ARG A 799 -15.10 27.56 -15.66
CA ARG A 799 -15.95 28.03 -14.55
C ARG A 799 -16.32 26.93 -13.58
#